data_AF-A0A7X7ARA6-F1
#
_entry.id   AF-A0A7X7ARA6-F1
#
_cell.length_a   1.000
_cell.length_b   1.000
_cell.length_c   1.000
_cell.angle_alpha   90.00
_cell.angle_beta   90.00
_cell.angle_gamma   90.00
#
_symmetry.space_group_name_H-M   'P 1'
#
loop_
_entity.id
_entity.type
_entity.pdbx_description
1 polymer ?
#
loop_
_entity_poly.entity_id
_entity_poly.type
_entity_poly.pdbx_seq_one_letter_code
_entity_poly.pdbx_strand_id
1 'polypeptide(L)'
;VLLLLALIFISLLRNPDLKFWIFGSEWNFVLQAADPRKAVFGLLVILLIRDHDRILRNSYYSAILMLIYMTYQIFLFELFGNWAHYFSLEEGASKYNMSLGYEMIFAALVLLTIAFARKSLLCLLLAGFASGISIYYGARGVVILILAYAGLMLLYWSGKTWKLNRDSFKSKLRTLKTVGIFLIIVVITIAFIVPMTQLLVKQLQPLVKETEMLDEFGEPIQVEDFESRTIESIIDGEFLTDTGRQKIWSLALDGFLDSPVIGQGFYGDRLFVGIRFNWGYSHNILFELMCQFGIFGILALAAFLFFTMKLLSKNHGSVQNLVMIIFGSMCIKLLISDSYLIYNHFWIFLGLLFIGTNLYSRINKKVRLGLVLSLLIISIVSAGAFVYQDSGRQEFKTIEFSAPKLLFTTERSVDSTELVQKIMNEHGFTGVSFLNAGVMDPEEETDPPKNQTDNENKLTYLDEEAILRMKAAGWYFEDGGYRYLNPHIRMPEVQEEFRQSTIAKFAELSLPQAVAYSPPFNKNNSVIKYRSMDDYGFIQSRSSVRQTKPYKTISYPQAMELRAVNFRFYDEENREDFIKYLEKAKNDNALAVVVLSSANWDIGSLTHFAKTAKNMGFESISYQELYELGYESGETLDTRNYFENTYIAQVVRKIIG
;
A
#
# COMPACT_ATOMS: atom_id res chain seq x y z
N VAL A 1 -7.87 -2.35 22.33
CA VAL A 1 -6.95 -1.21 22.24
C VAL A 1 -5.72 -1.40 23.12
N LEU A 2 -5.79 -1.34 24.46
CA LEU A 2 -4.61 -1.51 25.32
C LEU A 2 -3.81 -2.79 25.06
N LEU A 3 -4.48 -3.92 24.82
CA LEU A 3 -3.80 -5.15 24.43
C LEU A 3 -3.00 -5.00 23.13
N LEU A 4 -3.54 -4.29 22.13
CA LEU A 4 -2.83 -4.06 20.86
C LEU A 4 -1.61 -3.17 21.09
N LEU A 5 -1.72 -2.12 21.91
CA LEU A 5 -0.58 -1.26 22.26
C LEU A 5 0.51 -2.04 22.99
N ALA A 6 0.14 -2.85 23.98
CA ALA A 6 1.08 -3.73 24.67
C ALA A 6 1.79 -4.67 23.70
N LEU A 7 1.05 -5.33 22.81
CA LEU A 7 1.62 -6.23 21.80
C LEU A 7 2.54 -5.49 20.82
N ILE A 8 2.16 -4.30 20.35
CA ILE A 8 2.98 -3.46 19.46
C ILE A 8 4.33 -3.15 20.10
N PHE A 9 4.34 -2.58 21.30
CA PHE A 9 5.58 -2.15 21.93
C PHE A 9 6.45 -3.32 22.40
N ILE A 10 5.85 -4.42 22.86
CA ILE A 10 6.61 -5.66 23.13
C ILE A 10 7.25 -6.20 21.85
N SER A 11 6.54 -6.14 20.72
CA SER A 11 7.07 -6.61 19.43
C SER A 11 8.20 -5.71 18.94
N LEU A 12 8.07 -4.39 19.08
CA LEU A 12 9.11 -3.41 18.75
C LEU A 12 10.38 -3.56 19.60
N LEU A 13 10.24 -3.90 20.89
CA LEU A 13 11.38 -4.19 21.76
C LEU A 13 12.16 -5.42 21.29
N ARG A 14 11.46 -6.42 20.74
CA ARG A 14 12.08 -7.65 20.24
C ARG A 14 12.65 -7.49 18.84
N ASN A 15 11.90 -6.86 17.95
CA ASN A 15 12.20 -6.71 16.53
C ASN A 15 12.04 -5.21 16.15
N PRO A 16 13.12 -4.41 16.25
CA PRO A 16 13.08 -2.96 16.05
C PRO A 16 12.61 -2.55 14.65
N ASP A 17 12.92 -3.33 13.63
CA ASP A 17 12.51 -3.17 12.23
C ASP A 17 11.01 -3.05 12.03
N LEU A 18 10.21 -3.63 12.95
CA LEU A 18 8.76 -3.47 12.93
C LEU A 18 8.34 -1.99 13.05
N LYS A 19 9.21 -1.11 13.56
CA LYS A 19 8.98 0.35 13.61
C LYS A 19 8.64 0.90 12.23
N PHE A 20 9.36 0.47 11.20
CA PHE A 20 9.07 0.86 9.82
C PHE A 20 7.67 0.41 9.41
N TRP A 21 7.33 -0.86 9.63
CA TRP A 21 6.03 -1.39 9.22
C TRP A 21 4.86 -0.81 10.02
N ILE A 22 5.06 -0.50 11.30
CA ILE A 22 4.01 0.01 12.20
C ILE A 22 3.76 1.51 12.01
N PHE A 23 4.78 2.29 11.64
CA PHE A 23 4.70 3.75 11.56
C PHE A 23 5.09 4.34 10.20
N GLY A 24 6.07 3.76 9.50
CA GLY A 24 6.70 4.34 8.30
C GLY A 24 6.17 3.88 6.95
N SER A 25 5.71 2.63 6.86
CA SER A 25 5.20 2.06 5.60
C SER A 25 3.89 2.73 5.14
N GLU A 26 3.57 2.63 3.86
CA GLU A 26 2.25 3.03 3.32
C GLU A 26 1.11 2.19 3.92
N TRP A 27 1.44 0.97 4.37
CA TRP A 27 0.52 0.01 4.97
C TRP A 27 0.61 -0.03 6.50
N ASN A 28 0.97 1.11 7.12
CA ASN A 28 1.21 1.19 8.55
C ASN A 28 -0.04 1.02 9.42
N PHE A 29 0.17 0.59 10.66
CA PHE A 29 -0.92 0.32 11.60
C PHE A 29 -1.76 1.56 11.91
N VAL A 30 -1.13 2.73 12.06
CA VAL A 30 -1.83 3.93 12.50
C VAL A 30 -2.84 4.38 11.44
N LEU A 31 -2.43 4.46 10.18
CA LEU A 31 -3.28 4.91 9.08
C LEU A 31 -4.25 3.84 8.58
N GLN A 32 -3.92 2.55 8.71
CA GLN A 32 -4.74 1.47 8.15
C GLN A 32 -5.67 0.79 9.16
N ALA A 33 -5.27 0.71 10.43
CA ALA A 33 -6.05 -0.01 11.46
C ALA A 33 -6.59 0.91 12.57
N ALA A 34 -5.82 1.93 12.97
CA ALA A 34 -6.17 2.85 14.06
C ALA A 34 -6.89 4.13 13.59
N ASP A 35 -7.07 4.34 12.28
CA ASP A 35 -7.90 5.43 11.76
C ASP A 35 -9.36 5.26 12.27
N PRO A 36 -10.00 6.30 12.83
CA PRO A 36 -11.38 6.28 13.29
C PRO A 36 -12.41 5.79 12.27
N ARG A 37 -12.09 5.88 10.98
CA ARG A 37 -12.94 5.45 9.85
C ARG A 37 -12.72 3.98 9.47
N LYS A 38 -11.76 3.29 10.09
CA LYS A 38 -11.28 1.95 9.68
C LYS A 38 -11.37 0.92 10.82
N ALA A 39 -10.47 -0.06 10.77
CA ALA A 39 -10.60 -1.41 11.28
C ALA A 39 -11.05 -1.51 12.74
N VAL A 40 -10.21 -1.10 13.69
CA VAL A 40 -10.47 -1.27 15.13
C VAL A 40 -11.72 -0.50 15.59
N PHE A 41 -12.09 0.57 14.89
CA PHE A 41 -13.28 1.35 15.24
C PHE A 41 -14.58 0.64 14.86
N GLY A 42 -14.57 -0.24 13.86
CA GLY A 42 -15.70 -1.12 13.56
C GLY A 42 -16.11 -1.97 14.78
N LEU A 43 -15.14 -2.48 15.54
CA LEU A 43 -15.38 -3.17 16.82
C LEU A 43 -16.08 -2.25 17.83
N LEU A 44 -15.54 -1.04 18.03
CA LEU A 44 -16.03 -0.10 19.04
C LEU A 44 -17.46 0.37 18.75
N VAL A 45 -17.77 0.64 17.48
CA VAL A 45 -19.13 1.02 17.03
C VAL A 45 -20.13 -0.08 17.36
N ILE A 46 -19.77 -1.35 17.11
CA ILE A 46 -20.65 -2.48 17.41
C ILE A 46 -20.87 -2.63 18.92
N LEU A 47 -19.80 -2.51 19.71
CA LEU A 47 -19.87 -2.55 21.18
C LEU A 47 -20.68 -1.41 21.78
N LEU A 48 -20.80 -0.27 21.07
CA LEU A 48 -21.66 0.86 21.43
C LEU A 48 -23.12 0.59 21.08
N ILE A 49 -23.41 0.09 19.87
CA ILE A 49 -24.78 -0.12 19.40
C ILE A 49 -25.46 -1.27 20.14
N ARG A 50 -24.81 -2.44 20.23
CA ARG A 50 -25.28 -3.71 20.85
C ARG A 50 -26.60 -4.31 20.36
N ASP A 51 -27.43 -3.52 19.70
CA ASP A 51 -28.73 -3.89 19.14
C ASP A 51 -28.56 -4.47 17.73
N HIS A 52 -28.80 -5.78 17.60
CA HIS A 52 -28.66 -6.52 16.35
C HIS A 52 -29.69 -6.10 15.28
N ASP A 53 -30.90 -5.71 15.67
CA ASP A 53 -31.92 -5.21 14.74
C ASP A 53 -31.52 -3.84 14.18
N ARG A 54 -30.97 -2.97 15.03
CA ARG A 54 -30.41 -1.70 14.59
C ARG A 54 -29.21 -1.89 13.67
N ILE A 55 -28.33 -2.84 13.97
CA ILE A 55 -27.18 -3.17 13.10
C ILE A 55 -27.68 -3.64 11.73
N LEU A 56 -28.57 -4.63 11.68
CA LEU A 56 -29.11 -5.15 10.41
C LEU A 56 -29.81 -4.06 9.60
N ARG A 57 -30.63 -3.23 10.25
CA ARG A 57 -31.34 -2.11 9.60
C ARG A 57 -30.37 -1.08 9.03
N ASN A 58 -29.34 -0.70 9.79
CA ASN A 58 -28.35 0.26 9.31
C ASN A 58 -27.50 -0.32 8.18
N SER A 59 -27.13 -1.61 8.26
CA SER A 59 -26.46 -2.31 7.16
C SER A 59 -27.31 -2.33 5.90
N TYR A 60 -28.64 -2.51 6.00
CA TYR A 60 -29.54 -2.42 4.86
C TYR A 60 -29.52 -1.05 4.18
N TYR A 61 -29.63 0.05 4.94
CA TYR A 61 -29.55 1.39 4.36
C TYR A 61 -28.18 1.67 3.74
N SER A 62 -27.11 1.27 4.42
CA SER A 62 -25.75 1.37 3.89
C SER A 62 -25.58 0.57 2.60
N ALA A 63 -26.12 -0.64 2.51
CA ALA A 63 -26.08 -1.46 1.31
C ALA A 63 -26.81 -0.82 0.12
N ILE A 64 -27.96 -0.18 0.34
CA ILE A 64 -28.68 0.54 -0.72
C ILE A 64 -27.89 1.75 -1.21
N LEU A 65 -27.38 2.58 -0.29
CA LEU A 65 -26.56 3.75 -0.65
C LEU A 65 -25.30 3.34 -1.41
N MET A 66 -24.64 2.27 -0.95
CA MET A 66 -23.45 1.75 -1.60
C MET A 66 -23.74 1.13 -2.96
N LEU A 67 -24.87 0.42 -3.13
CA LEU A 67 -25.29 -0.10 -4.43
C LEU A 67 -25.47 1.04 -5.44
N ILE A 68 -26.16 2.12 -5.04
CA ILE A 68 -26.37 3.30 -5.89
C ILE A 68 -25.03 3.92 -6.26
N TYR A 69 -24.18 4.20 -5.26
CA TYR A 69 -22.88 4.83 -5.47
C TYR A 69 -21.96 3.98 -6.35
N MET A 70 -21.85 2.67 -6.11
CA MET A 70 -20.99 1.80 -6.89
C MET A 70 -21.50 1.58 -8.32
N THR A 71 -22.82 1.57 -8.52
CA THR A 71 -23.41 1.55 -9.88
C THR A 71 -23.06 2.84 -10.62
N TYR A 72 -23.11 3.98 -9.95
CA TYR A 72 -22.66 5.25 -10.52
C TYR A 72 -21.16 5.23 -10.86
N GLN A 73 -20.31 4.68 -9.99
CA GLN A 73 -18.87 4.52 -10.26
C GLN A 73 -18.60 3.64 -11.48
N ILE A 74 -19.33 2.54 -11.65
CA ILE A 74 -19.23 1.68 -12.84
C ILE A 74 -19.68 2.43 -14.09
N PHE A 75 -20.75 3.22 -14.00
CA PHE A 75 -21.16 4.06 -15.13
C PHE A 75 -20.08 5.05 -15.55
N LEU A 76 -19.41 5.70 -14.58
CA LEU A 76 -18.26 6.57 -14.88
C LEU A 76 -17.10 5.77 -15.49
N PHE A 77 -16.78 4.59 -14.96
CA PHE A 77 -15.75 3.73 -15.53
C PHE A 77 -16.05 3.37 -16.99
N GLU A 78 -17.27 2.95 -17.29
CA GLU A 78 -17.68 2.62 -18.66
C GLU A 78 -17.64 3.87 -19.58
N LEU A 79 -17.97 5.04 -19.05
CA LEU A 79 -17.97 6.30 -19.82
C LEU A 79 -16.56 6.80 -20.14
N PHE A 80 -15.64 6.71 -19.17
CA PHE A 80 -14.28 7.26 -19.26
C PHE A 80 -13.19 6.20 -19.54
N GLY A 81 -13.55 4.91 -19.53
CA GLY A 81 -12.65 3.77 -19.77
C GLY A 81 -11.65 3.49 -18.64
N ASN A 82 -11.76 4.15 -17.48
CA ASN A 82 -10.79 4.01 -16.37
C ASN A 82 -11.40 4.34 -15.00
N TRP A 83 -10.74 3.92 -13.92
CA TRP A 83 -11.18 4.16 -12.55
C TRP A 83 -10.64 5.45 -11.92
N ALA A 84 -10.17 6.45 -12.68
CA ALA A 84 -9.60 7.67 -12.09
C ALA A 84 -10.60 8.47 -11.24
N HIS A 85 -11.90 8.30 -11.47
CA HIS A 85 -12.96 8.91 -10.66
C HIS A 85 -13.33 8.08 -9.41
N TYR A 86 -12.66 6.95 -9.17
CA TYR A 86 -12.87 6.12 -8.00
C TYR A 86 -12.05 6.63 -6.82
N PHE A 87 -12.74 6.98 -5.73
CA PHE A 87 -12.23 7.68 -4.54
C PHE A 87 -11.04 7.02 -3.81
N SER A 88 -10.66 5.78 -4.15
CA SER A 88 -9.62 5.03 -3.47
C SER A 88 -8.35 4.79 -4.30
N LEU A 89 -8.29 5.27 -5.54
CA LEU A 89 -7.10 5.12 -6.37
C LEU A 89 -6.34 6.46 -6.39
N GLU A 90 -5.00 6.38 -6.29
CA GLU A 90 -4.14 7.51 -6.62
C GLU A 90 -4.37 7.91 -8.07
N GLU A 91 -4.10 9.18 -8.42
CA GLU A 91 -4.20 9.71 -9.78
C GLU A 91 -3.47 8.76 -10.75
N GLY A 92 -4.25 7.95 -11.48
CA GLY A 92 -3.72 6.89 -12.32
C GLY A 92 -4.86 6.07 -12.95
N ALA A 93 -4.77 5.85 -14.26
CA ALA A 93 -5.75 5.09 -15.02
C ALA A 93 -5.61 3.57 -14.79
N SER A 94 -5.91 3.09 -13.59
CA SER A 94 -6.11 1.65 -13.41
C SER A 94 -7.43 1.26 -14.07
N LYS A 95 -7.42 0.20 -14.89
CA LYS A 95 -8.64 -0.46 -15.40
C LYS A 95 -9.19 -1.50 -14.45
N TYR A 96 -8.41 -1.88 -13.44
CA TYR A 96 -8.79 -2.90 -12.48
C TYR A 96 -9.03 -2.31 -11.10
N ASN A 97 -10.18 -2.64 -10.51
CA ASN A 97 -10.53 -2.23 -9.16
C ASN A 97 -11.03 -3.43 -8.34
N MET A 98 -10.11 -3.98 -7.54
CA MET A 98 -10.42 -5.10 -6.65
C MET A 98 -11.41 -4.70 -5.55
N SER A 99 -11.35 -3.46 -5.05
CA SER A 99 -12.16 -2.97 -3.92
C SER A 99 -13.65 -2.95 -4.28
N LEU A 100 -13.98 -2.51 -5.49
CA LEU A 100 -15.36 -2.46 -6.00
C LEU A 100 -16.10 -3.80 -5.82
N GLY A 101 -15.46 -4.91 -6.23
CA GLY A 101 -16.05 -6.24 -6.11
C GLY A 101 -16.41 -6.58 -4.66
N TYR A 102 -15.48 -6.38 -3.73
CA TYR A 102 -15.67 -6.68 -2.31
C TYR A 102 -16.63 -5.73 -1.60
N GLU A 103 -16.75 -4.48 -2.05
CA GLU A 103 -17.74 -3.55 -1.52
C GLU A 103 -19.13 -3.91 -2.05
N MET A 104 -19.28 -4.10 -3.35
CA MET A 104 -20.56 -4.47 -3.96
C MET A 104 -21.11 -5.79 -3.40
N ILE A 105 -20.25 -6.78 -3.12
CA ILE A 105 -20.72 -8.05 -2.56
C ILE A 105 -21.25 -7.89 -1.14
N PHE A 106 -20.71 -6.99 -0.31
CA PHE A 106 -21.32 -6.70 0.99
C PHE A 106 -22.76 -6.23 0.83
N ALA A 107 -23.02 -5.31 -0.11
CA ALA A 107 -24.37 -4.86 -0.41
C ALA A 107 -25.27 -6.03 -0.85
N ALA A 108 -24.76 -6.89 -1.73
CA ALA A 108 -25.48 -8.07 -2.18
C ALA A 108 -25.85 -9.02 -1.03
N LEU A 109 -24.92 -9.34 -0.12
CA LEU A 109 -25.17 -10.25 1.00
C LEU A 109 -26.20 -9.68 1.98
N VAL A 110 -26.14 -8.38 2.27
CA VAL A 110 -27.13 -7.71 3.12
C VAL A 110 -28.52 -7.77 2.46
N LEU A 111 -28.63 -7.39 1.19
CA LEU A 111 -29.90 -7.41 0.45
C LEU A 111 -30.46 -8.82 0.34
N LEU A 112 -29.61 -9.81 0.08
CA LEU A 112 -29.98 -11.21 0.03
C LEU A 112 -30.48 -11.70 1.39
N THR A 113 -29.84 -11.29 2.48
CA THR A 113 -30.29 -11.58 3.85
C THR A 113 -31.68 -11.02 4.11
N ILE A 114 -31.94 -9.77 3.71
CA ILE A 114 -33.25 -9.13 3.85
C ILE A 114 -34.29 -9.78 2.94
N ALA A 115 -33.91 -10.20 1.73
CA ALA A 115 -34.78 -10.94 0.83
C ALA A 115 -35.24 -12.26 1.47
N PHE A 116 -34.34 -13.00 2.13
CA PHE A 116 -34.69 -14.19 2.89
C PHE A 116 -35.56 -13.90 4.12
N ALA A 117 -35.18 -12.91 4.92
CA ALA A 117 -35.87 -12.59 6.17
C ALA A 117 -37.29 -12.04 5.93
N ARG A 118 -37.47 -11.20 4.91
CA ARG A 118 -38.74 -10.50 4.62
C ARG A 118 -39.50 -11.05 3.41
N LYS A 119 -38.96 -12.06 2.72
CA LYS A 119 -39.49 -12.58 1.44
C LYS A 119 -39.66 -11.49 0.38
N SER A 120 -38.73 -10.53 0.34
CA SER A 120 -38.79 -9.40 -0.58
C SER A 120 -38.18 -9.77 -1.94
N LEU A 121 -39.02 -9.83 -2.98
CA LEU A 121 -38.55 -10.03 -4.35
C LEU A 121 -37.65 -8.88 -4.83
N LEU A 122 -37.98 -7.63 -4.47
CA LEU A 122 -37.15 -6.47 -4.81
C LEU A 122 -35.73 -6.61 -4.26
N CYS A 123 -35.59 -7.00 -2.99
CA CYS A 123 -34.26 -7.21 -2.41
C CYS A 123 -33.53 -8.37 -3.07
N LEU A 124 -34.24 -9.42 -3.51
CA LEU A 124 -33.65 -10.54 -4.24
C LEU A 124 -33.11 -10.11 -5.61
N LEU A 125 -33.88 -9.30 -6.34
CA LEU A 125 -33.47 -8.74 -7.63
C LEU A 125 -32.25 -7.84 -7.47
N LEU A 126 -32.28 -6.90 -6.51
CA LEU A 126 -31.15 -6.01 -6.23
C LEU A 126 -29.91 -6.78 -5.77
N ALA A 127 -30.07 -7.84 -4.97
CA ALA A 127 -28.95 -8.69 -4.55
C ALA A 127 -28.32 -9.45 -5.72
N GLY A 128 -29.15 -10.02 -6.60
CA GLY A 128 -28.69 -10.71 -7.81
C GLY A 128 -27.97 -9.77 -8.77
N PHE A 129 -28.54 -8.57 -8.99
CA PHE A 129 -27.90 -7.50 -9.76
C PHE A 129 -26.55 -7.09 -9.19
N ALA A 130 -26.49 -6.77 -7.89
CA ALA A 130 -25.26 -6.41 -7.20
C ALA A 130 -24.19 -7.52 -7.31
N SER A 131 -24.59 -8.79 -7.16
CA SER A 131 -23.67 -9.93 -7.29
C SER A 131 -23.18 -10.13 -8.73
N GLY A 132 -24.05 -9.98 -9.73
CA GLY A 132 -23.67 -10.07 -11.15
C GLY A 132 -22.64 -9.02 -11.54
N ILE A 133 -22.89 -7.77 -11.16
CA ILE A 133 -21.93 -6.67 -11.34
C ILE A 133 -20.63 -6.93 -10.58
N SER A 134 -20.71 -7.38 -9.32
CA SER A 134 -19.53 -7.65 -8.49
C SER A 134 -18.65 -8.76 -9.08
N ILE A 135 -19.25 -9.78 -9.71
CA ILE A 135 -18.51 -10.85 -10.40
C ILE A 135 -17.90 -10.33 -11.71
N TYR A 136 -18.62 -9.51 -12.48
CA TYR A 136 -18.16 -9.02 -13.76
C TYR A 136 -17.02 -7.99 -13.62
N TYR A 137 -17.21 -6.94 -12.81
CA TYR A 137 -16.22 -5.87 -12.66
C TYR A 137 -15.20 -6.12 -11.53
N GLY A 138 -15.48 -7.07 -10.63
CA GLY A 138 -14.67 -7.33 -9.44
C GLY A 138 -13.73 -8.52 -9.57
N ALA A 139 -13.15 -8.90 -8.42
CA ALA A 139 -12.22 -10.03 -8.32
C ALA A 139 -12.94 -11.39 -8.19
N ARG A 140 -12.36 -12.45 -8.76
CA ARG A 140 -12.80 -13.85 -8.62
C ARG A 140 -13.09 -14.30 -7.18
N GLY A 141 -12.39 -13.73 -6.20
CA GLY A 141 -12.57 -14.02 -4.78
C GLY A 141 -13.98 -13.76 -4.26
N VAL A 142 -14.74 -12.86 -4.89
CA VAL A 142 -16.15 -12.57 -4.57
C VAL A 142 -17.02 -13.82 -4.58
N VAL A 143 -16.80 -14.74 -5.51
CA VAL A 143 -17.59 -15.98 -5.63
C VAL A 143 -17.49 -16.82 -4.35
N ILE A 144 -16.31 -16.88 -3.75
CA ILE A 144 -16.08 -17.63 -2.50
C ILE A 144 -16.89 -17.03 -1.35
N LEU A 145 -17.07 -15.70 -1.31
CA LEU A 145 -17.89 -15.04 -0.28
C LEU A 145 -19.37 -15.40 -0.44
N ILE A 146 -19.89 -15.47 -1.68
CA ILE A 146 -21.26 -15.92 -1.96
C ILE A 146 -21.45 -17.38 -1.52
N LEU A 147 -20.51 -18.25 -1.86
CA LEU A 147 -20.56 -19.67 -1.50
C LEU A 147 -20.51 -19.87 0.01
N ALA A 148 -19.62 -19.14 0.70
CA ALA A 148 -19.55 -19.16 2.16
C ALA A 148 -20.85 -18.67 2.80
N TYR A 149 -21.42 -17.58 2.30
CA TYR A 149 -22.72 -17.08 2.74
C TYR A 149 -23.82 -18.12 2.54
N ALA A 150 -23.89 -18.75 1.37
CA ALA A 150 -24.86 -19.81 1.10
C ALA A 150 -24.69 -20.99 2.07
N GLY A 151 -23.45 -21.43 2.32
CA GLY A 151 -23.14 -22.49 3.28
C GLY A 151 -23.56 -22.14 4.71
N LEU A 152 -23.22 -20.95 5.19
CA LEU A 152 -23.62 -20.45 6.51
C LEU A 152 -25.14 -20.27 6.62
N MET A 153 -25.82 -19.85 5.56
CA MET A 153 -27.28 -19.78 5.51
C MET A 153 -27.91 -21.17 5.55
N LEU A 154 -27.35 -22.19 4.90
CA LEU A 154 -27.84 -23.56 5.03
C LEU A 154 -27.75 -24.07 6.48
N LEU A 155 -26.69 -23.69 7.22
CA LEU A 155 -26.59 -23.93 8.66
C LEU A 155 -27.67 -23.16 9.43
N TYR A 156 -27.91 -21.90 9.10
CA TYR A 156 -29.00 -21.11 9.69
C TYR A 156 -30.37 -21.75 9.55
N TRP A 157 -30.65 -22.50 8.48
CA TRP A 157 -31.94 -23.18 8.27
C TRP A 157 -31.98 -24.62 8.78
N SER A 158 -30.84 -25.16 9.24
CA SER A 158 -30.73 -26.56 9.68
C SER A 158 -31.40 -26.86 11.02
N GLY A 159 -31.77 -25.85 11.81
CA GLY A 159 -32.44 -26.01 13.10
C GLY A 159 -31.47 -26.08 14.28
N LYS A 160 -31.98 -26.45 15.46
CA LYS A 160 -31.17 -26.80 16.64
C LYS A 160 -30.46 -28.15 16.51
N THR A 161 -30.88 -28.98 15.58
CA THR A 161 -30.34 -30.33 15.36
C THR A 161 -29.82 -30.46 13.94
N TRP A 162 -28.61 -31.01 13.79
CA TRP A 162 -28.02 -31.29 12.48
C TRP A 162 -28.74 -32.44 11.74
N LYS A 163 -29.58 -33.19 12.45
CA LYS A 163 -30.39 -34.28 11.89
C LYS A 163 -31.43 -33.72 10.90
N LEU A 164 -31.46 -34.29 9.70
CA LEU A 164 -32.49 -34.02 8.71
C LEU A 164 -33.84 -34.53 9.23
N ASN A 165 -34.68 -33.61 9.68
CA ASN A 165 -36.11 -33.85 9.87
C ASN A 165 -36.90 -33.29 8.67
N ARG A 166 -38.16 -33.70 8.51
CA ARG A 166 -39.00 -33.32 7.36
C ARG A 166 -39.15 -31.80 7.20
N ASP A 167 -39.20 -31.06 8.31
CA ASP A 167 -39.39 -29.60 8.29
C ASP A 167 -38.10 -28.84 7.94
N SER A 168 -36.96 -29.27 8.47
CA SER A 168 -35.64 -28.76 8.06
C SER A 168 -35.36 -29.06 6.59
N PHE A 169 -35.77 -30.23 6.09
CA PHE A 169 -35.64 -30.57 4.68
C PHE A 169 -36.47 -29.63 3.79
N LYS A 170 -37.74 -29.36 4.15
CA LYS A 170 -38.59 -28.40 3.42
C LYS A 170 -38.00 -26.98 3.42
N SER A 171 -37.49 -26.52 4.57
CA SER A 171 -36.85 -25.20 4.68
C SER A 171 -35.57 -25.12 3.84
N LYS A 172 -34.70 -26.14 3.92
CA LYS A 172 -33.49 -26.24 3.08
C LYS A 172 -33.82 -26.23 1.58
N LEU A 173 -34.84 -26.98 1.16
CA LEU A 173 -35.28 -27.02 -0.23
C LEU A 173 -35.82 -25.67 -0.70
N ARG A 174 -36.56 -24.95 0.16
CA ARG A 174 -37.00 -23.57 -0.14
C ARG A 174 -35.82 -22.63 -0.30
N THR A 175 -34.83 -22.70 0.59
CA THR A 175 -33.60 -21.91 0.49
C THR A 175 -32.85 -22.20 -0.80
N LEU A 176 -32.69 -23.48 -1.18
CA LEU A 176 -32.06 -23.88 -2.43
C LEU A 176 -32.81 -23.33 -3.66
N LYS A 177 -34.15 -23.32 -3.66
CA LYS A 177 -34.93 -22.69 -4.74
C LYS A 177 -34.66 -21.20 -4.85
N THR A 178 -34.66 -20.48 -3.73
CA THR A 178 -34.35 -19.03 -3.73
C THR A 178 -32.92 -18.76 -4.17
N VAL A 179 -31.95 -19.58 -3.76
CA VAL A 179 -30.56 -19.52 -4.25
C VAL A 179 -30.52 -19.78 -5.76
N GLY A 180 -31.27 -20.75 -6.28
CA GLY A 180 -31.38 -21.00 -7.71
C GLY A 180 -31.92 -19.79 -8.49
N ILE A 181 -33.00 -19.16 -8.01
CA ILE A 181 -33.55 -17.92 -8.60
C ILE A 181 -32.52 -16.79 -8.54
N PHE A 182 -31.84 -16.62 -7.41
CA PHE A 182 -30.77 -15.66 -7.25
C PHE A 182 -29.64 -15.87 -8.29
N LEU A 183 -29.15 -17.10 -8.45
CA LEU A 183 -28.12 -17.42 -9.44
C LEU A 183 -28.57 -17.16 -10.87
N ILE A 184 -29.84 -17.42 -11.19
CA ILE A 184 -30.40 -17.06 -12.49
C ILE A 184 -30.36 -15.54 -12.70
N ILE A 185 -30.71 -14.73 -11.69
CA ILE A 185 -30.63 -13.26 -11.77
C ILE A 185 -29.18 -12.81 -11.97
N VAL A 186 -28.22 -13.44 -11.29
CA VAL A 186 -26.77 -13.17 -11.48
C VAL A 186 -26.37 -13.43 -12.93
N VAL A 187 -26.72 -14.59 -13.48
CA VAL A 187 -26.43 -14.94 -14.88
C VAL A 187 -27.10 -13.96 -15.84
N ILE A 188 -28.36 -13.59 -15.61
CA ILE A 188 -29.06 -12.60 -16.44
C ILE A 188 -28.36 -11.25 -16.40
N THR A 189 -27.88 -10.84 -15.22
CA THR A 189 -27.16 -9.57 -15.07
C THR A 189 -25.89 -9.56 -15.89
N ILE A 190 -25.09 -10.63 -15.81
CA ILE A 190 -23.83 -10.75 -16.56
C ILE A 190 -24.09 -10.88 -18.06
N ALA A 191 -25.01 -11.74 -18.48
CA ALA A 191 -25.22 -12.07 -19.88
C ALA A 191 -26.02 -11.03 -20.67
N PHE A 192 -26.86 -10.23 -20.01
CA PHE A 192 -27.76 -9.29 -20.70
C PHE A 192 -27.62 -7.86 -20.20
N ILE A 193 -27.64 -7.64 -18.87
CA ILE A 193 -27.68 -6.27 -18.33
C ILE A 193 -26.35 -5.56 -18.62
N VAL A 194 -25.22 -6.22 -18.35
CA VAL A 194 -23.89 -5.64 -18.56
C VAL A 194 -23.64 -5.29 -20.04
N PRO A 195 -23.80 -6.21 -21.02
CA PRO A 195 -23.63 -5.87 -22.43
C PRO A 195 -24.57 -4.76 -22.91
N MET A 196 -25.82 -4.76 -22.43
CA MET A 196 -26.77 -3.69 -22.75
C MET A 196 -26.31 -2.34 -22.20
N THR A 197 -25.76 -2.30 -20.98
CA THR A 197 -25.22 -1.05 -20.41
C THR A 197 -24.00 -0.56 -21.19
N GLN A 198 -23.10 -1.45 -21.59
CA GLN A 198 -21.93 -1.10 -22.43
C GLN A 198 -22.36 -0.53 -23.79
N LEU A 199 -23.37 -1.14 -24.42
CA LEU A 199 -23.94 -0.63 -25.67
C LEU A 199 -24.53 0.77 -25.52
N LEU A 200 -25.26 1.03 -24.42
CA LEU A 200 -25.83 2.34 -24.13
C LEU A 200 -24.73 3.38 -23.87
N VAL A 201 -23.69 3.02 -23.11
CA VAL A 201 -22.57 3.92 -22.82
C VAL A 201 -21.79 4.27 -24.08
N LYS A 202 -21.57 3.31 -24.99
CA LYS A 202 -20.95 3.56 -26.29
C LYS A 202 -21.71 4.59 -27.13
N GLN A 203 -23.04 4.68 -26.99
CA GLN A 203 -23.84 5.71 -27.65
C GLN A 203 -23.69 7.09 -26.99
N LEU A 204 -23.33 7.14 -25.71
CA LEU A 204 -23.14 8.37 -24.94
C LEU A 204 -21.71 8.91 -25.01
N GLN A 205 -20.72 8.06 -25.28
CA GLN A 205 -19.30 8.43 -25.41
C GLN A 205 -19.06 9.67 -26.30
N PRO A 206 -19.68 9.83 -27.50
CA PRO A 206 -19.46 11.00 -28.35
C PRO A 206 -19.91 12.34 -27.74
N LEU A 207 -20.72 12.32 -26.68
CA LEU A 207 -21.21 13.52 -26.00
C LEU A 207 -20.25 14.01 -24.91
N VAL A 208 -19.29 13.18 -24.52
CA VAL A 208 -18.27 13.51 -23.53
C VAL A 208 -17.04 13.99 -24.29
N LYS A 209 -16.59 15.22 -24.02
CA LYS A 209 -15.30 15.67 -24.54
C LYS A 209 -14.23 14.74 -23.99
N GLU A 210 -13.50 14.06 -24.87
CA GLU A 210 -12.33 13.30 -24.49
C GLU A 210 -11.41 14.24 -23.72
N THR A 211 -11.28 13.97 -22.43
CA THR A 211 -10.22 14.59 -21.64
C THR A 211 -9.06 13.64 -21.87
N GLU A 212 -8.11 14.02 -22.71
CA GLU A 212 -6.90 13.23 -22.93
C GLU A 212 -6.24 13.01 -21.56
N MET A 213 -6.33 11.79 -21.08
CA MET A 213 -5.68 11.39 -19.84
C MET A 213 -4.23 11.10 -20.19
N LEU A 214 -3.37 12.00 -19.73
CA LEU A 214 -1.93 11.84 -19.84
C LEU A 214 -1.44 10.98 -18.66
N ASP A 215 -0.50 10.08 -18.91
CA ASP A 215 0.18 9.35 -17.86
C ASP A 215 1.13 10.26 -17.04
N GLU A 216 1.86 9.68 -16.08
CA GLU A 216 2.85 10.42 -15.28
C GLU A 216 3.98 11.04 -16.13
N PHE A 217 4.10 10.65 -17.40
CA PHE A 217 5.06 11.16 -18.38
C PHE A 217 4.47 12.21 -19.32
N GLY A 218 3.16 12.45 -19.30
CA GLY A 218 2.51 13.38 -20.20
C GLY A 218 2.06 12.74 -21.51
N GLU A 219 2.05 11.41 -21.60
CA GLU A 219 1.70 10.66 -22.82
C GLU A 219 0.24 10.18 -22.78
N PRO A 220 -0.49 10.20 -23.92
CA PRO A 220 -1.86 9.70 -23.98
C PRO A 220 -1.93 8.22 -23.58
N ILE A 221 -2.75 7.90 -22.57
CA ILE A 221 -2.96 6.53 -22.13
C ILE A 221 -3.81 5.80 -23.18
N GLN A 222 -3.22 4.80 -23.86
CA GLN A 222 -3.98 3.98 -24.83
C GLN A 222 -5.07 3.17 -24.12
N VAL A 223 -6.33 3.39 -24.52
CA VAL A 223 -7.49 2.69 -23.98
C VAL A 223 -7.72 1.40 -24.77
N GLU A 224 -7.07 0.30 -24.38
CA GLU A 224 -7.49 -1.05 -24.82
C GLU A 224 -8.91 -1.42 -24.31
N ASP A 225 -9.61 -2.30 -25.01
CA ASP A 225 -10.93 -2.80 -24.59
C ASP A 225 -10.87 -3.50 -23.21
N PHE A 226 -11.84 -3.22 -22.33
CA PHE A 226 -11.93 -3.86 -21.01
C PHE A 226 -12.67 -5.19 -21.12
N GLU A 227 -12.01 -6.28 -20.74
CA GLU A 227 -12.63 -7.60 -20.58
C GLU A 227 -12.72 -7.99 -19.09
N SER A 228 -13.74 -8.81 -18.77
CA SER A 228 -13.96 -9.25 -17.40
C SER A 228 -12.98 -10.36 -17.02
N ARG A 229 -11.98 -10.00 -16.22
CA ARG A 229 -10.95 -10.90 -15.70
C ARG A 229 -11.48 -12.18 -15.03
N THR A 230 -12.62 -12.10 -14.34
CA THR A 230 -13.24 -13.28 -13.72
C THR A 230 -13.83 -14.20 -14.77
N ILE A 231 -14.50 -13.65 -15.79
CA ILE A 231 -15.10 -14.41 -16.88
C ILE A 231 -14.02 -15.01 -17.78
N GLU A 232 -13.00 -14.25 -18.16
CA GLU A 232 -11.79 -14.75 -18.85
C GLU A 232 -11.20 -15.93 -18.09
N SER A 233 -10.91 -15.78 -16.79
CA SER A 233 -10.32 -16.88 -16.02
C SER A 233 -11.20 -18.14 -15.97
N ILE A 234 -12.52 -18.02 -16.11
CA ILE A 234 -13.42 -19.17 -16.20
C ILE A 234 -13.33 -19.80 -17.60
N ILE A 235 -13.33 -18.98 -18.66
CA ILE A 235 -13.24 -19.41 -20.06
C ILE A 235 -11.89 -20.11 -20.32
N ASP A 236 -10.81 -19.54 -19.79
CA ASP A 236 -9.43 -20.03 -19.96
C ASP A 236 -9.11 -21.23 -19.07
N GLY A 237 -10.03 -21.63 -18.18
CA GLY A 237 -9.81 -22.71 -17.22
C GLY A 237 -8.85 -22.36 -16.07
N GLU A 238 -8.44 -21.10 -15.96
CA GLU A 238 -7.52 -20.59 -14.95
C GLU A 238 -8.19 -20.13 -13.64
N PHE A 239 -9.50 -20.32 -13.49
CA PHE A 239 -10.25 -19.82 -12.34
C PHE A 239 -9.69 -20.30 -10.98
N LEU A 240 -9.16 -21.53 -10.94
CA LEU A 240 -8.59 -22.17 -9.75
C LEU A 240 -7.06 -22.07 -9.66
N THR A 241 -6.38 -21.47 -10.64
CA THR A 241 -4.91 -21.41 -10.63
C THR A 241 -4.41 -20.44 -9.58
N ASP A 242 -3.26 -20.77 -8.98
CA ASP A 242 -2.63 -19.90 -7.98
C ASP A 242 -2.09 -18.63 -8.63
N THR A 243 -2.44 -17.47 -8.07
CA THR A 243 -1.94 -16.15 -8.48
C THR A 243 -0.60 -15.81 -7.82
N GLY A 244 0.25 -16.80 -7.58
CA GLY A 244 1.53 -16.63 -6.88
C GLY A 244 1.44 -16.50 -5.35
N ARG A 245 0.33 -16.93 -4.72
CA ARG A 245 0.15 -16.87 -3.26
C ARG A 245 1.00 -17.89 -2.52
N GLN A 246 1.35 -19.02 -3.16
CA GLN A 246 2.23 -20.00 -2.55
C GLN A 246 3.57 -19.41 -2.09
N LYS A 247 4.17 -18.52 -2.90
CA LYS A 247 5.42 -17.82 -2.54
C LYS A 247 5.23 -16.86 -1.35
N ILE A 248 4.06 -16.26 -1.23
CA ILE A 248 3.73 -15.38 -0.10
C ILE A 248 3.55 -16.21 1.17
N TRP A 249 2.85 -17.33 1.08
CA TRP A 249 2.58 -18.21 2.21
C TRP A 249 3.84 -18.93 2.69
N SER A 250 4.75 -19.30 1.78
CA SER A 250 6.03 -19.89 2.17
C SER A 250 6.85 -18.92 3.02
N LEU A 251 6.94 -17.64 2.63
CA LEU A 251 7.65 -16.62 3.41
C LEU A 251 7.05 -16.42 4.81
N ALA A 252 5.72 -16.39 4.92
CA ALA A 252 5.06 -16.28 6.21
C ALA A 252 5.28 -17.54 7.07
N LEU A 253 5.34 -18.71 6.44
CA LEU A 253 5.66 -19.97 7.10
C LEU A 253 7.11 -20.00 7.60
N ASP A 254 8.07 -19.50 6.80
CA ASP A 254 9.47 -19.37 7.21
C ASP A 254 9.57 -18.52 8.48
N GLY A 255 8.86 -17.39 8.53
CA GLY A 255 8.79 -16.57 9.74
C GLY A 255 8.14 -17.26 10.95
N PHE A 256 7.16 -18.13 10.73
CA PHE A 256 6.62 -18.98 11.80
C PHE A 256 7.65 -20.02 12.28
N LEU A 257 8.36 -20.67 11.36
CA LEU A 257 9.35 -21.71 11.69
C LEU A 257 10.55 -21.15 12.44
N ASP A 258 10.92 -19.89 12.18
CA ASP A 258 11.97 -19.18 12.92
C ASP A 258 11.58 -18.90 14.40
N SER A 259 10.28 -18.73 14.69
CA SER A 259 9.80 -18.53 16.08
C SER A 259 8.41 -19.16 16.31
N PRO A 260 8.32 -20.50 16.43
CA PRO A 260 7.05 -21.22 16.34
C PRO A 260 6.16 -21.08 17.58
N VAL A 261 6.76 -20.83 18.75
CA VAL A 261 5.99 -20.74 20.01
C VAL A 261 5.36 -19.37 20.17
N ILE A 262 6.17 -18.31 20.07
CA ILE A 262 5.75 -16.94 20.38
C ILE A 262 5.48 -16.09 19.13
N GLY A 263 5.79 -16.59 17.93
CA GLY A 263 5.71 -15.83 16.68
C GLY A 263 6.81 -14.77 16.57
N GLN A 264 6.71 -13.90 15.57
CA GLN A 264 7.63 -12.79 15.29
C GLN A 264 7.16 -11.45 15.89
N GLY A 265 6.05 -11.49 16.65
CA GLY A 265 5.40 -10.32 17.21
C GLY A 265 4.28 -9.79 16.32
N PHE A 266 3.55 -8.81 16.84
CA PHE A 266 2.52 -8.08 16.13
C PHE A 266 3.11 -7.43 14.86
N TYR A 267 2.46 -7.59 13.70
CA TYR A 267 2.99 -7.23 12.38
C TYR A 267 4.20 -8.06 11.90
N GLY A 268 4.59 -9.13 12.62
CA GLY A 268 5.76 -9.95 12.32
C GLY A 268 5.84 -10.53 10.91
N ASP A 269 4.70 -10.83 10.26
CA ASP A 269 4.69 -11.33 8.88
C ASP A 269 5.21 -10.31 7.87
N ARG A 270 5.19 -9.01 8.21
CA ARG A 270 5.75 -7.92 7.39
C ARG A 270 7.28 -8.00 7.27
N LEU A 271 7.97 -8.55 8.27
CA LEU A 271 9.42 -8.74 8.22
C LEU A 271 9.83 -9.76 7.16
N PHE A 272 8.92 -10.61 6.70
CA PHE A 272 9.21 -11.65 5.70
C PHE A 272 8.54 -11.32 4.37
N VAL A 273 7.24 -11.02 4.41
CA VAL A 273 6.45 -10.75 3.22
C VAL A 273 6.68 -9.32 2.72
N GLY A 274 6.79 -8.35 3.62
CA GLY A 274 7.03 -6.93 3.31
C GLY A 274 8.40 -6.66 2.72
N ILE A 275 9.35 -7.58 2.89
CA ILE A 275 10.58 -7.55 2.10
C ILE A 275 10.22 -7.72 0.63
N ARG A 276 9.33 -8.64 0.24
CA ARG A 276 9.11 -8.97 -1.18
C ARG A 276 7.93 -8.27 -1.83
N PHE A 277 6.95 -7.84 -1.06
CA PHE A 277 5.69 -7.36 -1.60
C PHE A 277 5.25 -6.08 -0.89
N ASN A 278 4.83 -5.08 -1.67
CA ASN A 278 4.56 -3.73 -1.17
C ASN A 278 3.44 -3.65 -0.13
N TRP A 279 2.41 -4.51 -0.25
CA TRP A 279 1.33 -4.63 0.74
C TRP A 279 1.81 -5.23 2.07
N GLY A 280 2.85 -6.06 2.03
CA GLY A 280 3.55 -6.62 3.19
C GLY A 280 2.84 -7.70 4.00
N TYR A 281 1.61 -8.10 3.69
CA TYR A 281 0.91 -9.23 4.34
C TYR A 281 0.81 -10.51 3.55
N SER A 282 0.69 -11.59 4.32
CA SER A 282 0.54 -12.96 3.83
C SER A 282 -0.74 -13.24 3.01
N HIS A 283 -1.72 -12.33 3.02
CA HIS A 283 -3.05 -12.53 2.43
C HIS A 283 -3.82 -13.75 2.97
N ASN A 284 -3.45 -14.25 4.15
CA ASN A 284 -4.12 -15.38 4.76
C ASN A 284 -4.02 -15.26 6.29
N ILE A 285 -5.15 -15.09 6.97
CA ILE A 285 -5.22 -14.90 8.42
C ILE A 285 -4.56 -16.04 9.20
N LEU A 286 -4.56 -17.28 8.71
CA LEU A 286 -3.88 -18.38 9.40
C LEU A 286 -2.37 -18.15 9.38
N PHE A 287 -1.78 -17.92 8.21
CA PHE A 287 -0.35 -17.66 8.08
C PHE A 287 0.06 -16.36 8.77
N GLU A 288 -0.78 -15.34 8.72
CA GLU A 288 -0.57 -14.07 9.44
C GLU A 288 -0.52 -14.29 10.97
N LEU A 289 -1.51 -14.99 11.54
CA LEU A 289 -1.53 -15.26 12.99
C LEU A 289 -0.44 -16.23 13.43
N MET A 290 -0.10 -17.23 12.61
CA MET A 290 1.02 -18.13 12.85
C MET A 290 2.33 -17.37 12.91
N CYS A 291 2.61 -16.55 11.90
CA CYS A 291 3.84 -15.77 11.88
C CYS A 291 3.87 -14.75 13.02
N GLN A 292 2.75 -14.08 13.33
CA GLN A 292 2.73 -13.04 14.37
C GLN A 292 2.80 -13.58 15.80
N PHE A 293 2.10 -14.69 16.11
CA PHE A 293 1.92 -15.18 17.48
C PHE A 293 2.25 -16.66 17.68
N GLY A 294 2.81 -17.33 16.68
CA GLY A 294 3.17 -18.74 16.77
C GLY A 294 1.95 -19.64 17.03
N ILE A 295 2.15 -20.65 17.87
CA ILE A 295 1.09 -21.58 18.30
C ILE A 295 -0.08 -20.85 18.97
N PHE A 296 0.16 -19.74 19.66
CA PHE A 296 -0.91 -18.96 20.28
C PHE A 296 -1.83 -18.31 19.25
N GLY A 297 -1.31 -17.94 18.08
CA GLY A 297 -2.10 -17.45 16.95
C GLY A 297 -3.07 -18.52 16.43
N ILE A 298 -2.58 -19.75 16.27
CA ILE A 298 -3.40 -20.90 15.86
C ILE A 298 -4.49 -21.17 16.90
N LEU A 299 -4.13 -21.21 18.18
CA LEU A 299 -5.09 -21.41 19.27
C LEU A 299 -6.14 -20.30 19.34
N ALA A 300 -5.74 -19.04 19.12
CA ALA A 300 -6.64 -17.90 19.08
C ALA A 300 -7.64 -18.02 17.90
N LEU A 301 -7.17 -18.39 16.72
CA LEU A 301 -8.03 -18.62 15.56
C LEU A 301 -8.98 -19.80 15.79
N ALA A 302 -8.49 -20.90 16.35
CA ALA A 302 -9.32 -22.06 16.70
C ALA A 302 -10.40 -21.68 17.73
N ALA A 303 -10.04 -20.91 18.76
CA ALA A 303 -10.99 -20.40 19.75
C ALA A 303 -12.03 -19.47 19.11
N PHE A 304 -11.61 -18.57 18.22
CA PHE A 304 -12.48 -17.67 17.47
C PHE A 304 -13.50 -18.44 16.62
N LEU A 305 -13.05 -19.45 15.88
CA LEU A 305 -13.92 -20.32 15.09
C LEU A 305 -14.87 -21.12 15.99
N PHE A 306 -14.37 -21.67 17.10
CA PHE A 306 -15.19 -22.39 18.07
C PHE A 306 -16.32 -21.52 18.64
N PHE A 307 -16.02 -20.30 19.09
CA PHE A 307 -17.03 -19.39 19.62
C PHE A 307 -18.03 -18.93 18.56
N THR A 308 -17.56 -18.72 17.32
CA THR A 308 -18.44 -18.44 16.18
C THR A 308 -19.46 -19.56 15.98
N MET A 309 -19.00 -20.80 15.85
CA MET A 309 -19.87 -21.95 15.62
C MET A 309 -20.81 -22.20 16.80
N LYS A 310 -20.32 -22.01 18.03
CA LYS A 310 -21.13 -22.11 19.25
C LYS A 310 -22.25 -21.08 19.26
N LEU A 311 -21.97 -19.84 18.88
CA LEU A 311 -22.95 -18.75 18.90
C LEU A 311 -23.99 -18.91 17.80
N LEU A 312 -23.55 -19.26 16.58
CA LEU A 312 -24.43 -19.58 15.46
C LEU A 312 -25.39 -20.73 15.80
N SER A 313 -24.90 -21.74 16.51
CA SER A 313 -25.74 -22.88 16.94
C SER A 313 -26.72 -22.49 18.06
N LYS A 314 -26.29 -21.67 19.02
CA LYS A 314 -27.09 -21.28 20.19
C LYS A 314 -28.25 -20.36 19.83
N ASN A 315 -28.01 -19.35 18.99
CA ASN A 315 -28.97 -18.27 18.70
C ASN A 315 -29.70 -18.51 17.37
N HIS A 316 -29.94 -19.78 17.04
CA HIS A 316 -30.61 -20.21 15.83
C HIS A 316 -31.90 -19.40 15.55
N GLY A 317 -32.06 -18.96 14.30
CA GLY A 317 -33.24 -18.20 13.88
C GLY A 317 -33.28 -16.73 14.32
N SER A 318 -32.26 -16.22 15.02
CA SER A 318 -32.22 -14.84 15.49
C SER A 318 -31.64 -13.86 14.47
N VAL A 319 -32.00 -12.58 14.61
CA VAL A 319 -31.38 -11.47 13.86
C VAL A 319 -29.87 -11.43 14.09
N GLN A 320 -29.41 -11.74 15.30
CA GLN A 320 -27.99 -11.83 15.60
C GLN A 320 -27.26 -12.83 14.68
N ASN A 321 -27.84 -14.00 14.45
CA ASN A 321 -27.25 -14.99 13.54
C ASN A 321 -27.18 -14.46 12.11
N LEU A 322 -28.22 -13.77 11.62
CA LEU A 322 -28.20 -13.18 10.28
C LEU A 322 -27.07 -12.15 10.12
N VAL A 323 -26.92 -11.26 11.10
CA VAL A 323 -25.84 -10.27 11.13
C VAL A 323 -24.47 -10.96 11.19
N MET A 324 -24.31 -11.98 12.04
CA MET A 324 -23.07 -12.76 12.09
C MET A 324 -22.76 -13.48 10.78
N ILE A 325 -23.77 -13.98 10.06
CA ILE A 325 -23.57 -14.65 8.77
C ILE A 325 -23.10 -13.64 7.72
N ILE A 326 -23.68 -12.45 7.65
CA ILE A 326 -23.23 -11.39 6.73
C ILE A 326 -21.74 -11.11 6.97
N PHE A 327 -21.37 -10.71 8.19
CA PHE A 327 -19.99 -10.29 8.48
C PHE A 327 -19.00 -11.48 8.50
N GLY A 328 -19.44 -12.66 8.94
CA GLY A 328 -18.64 -13.88 8.89
C GLY A 328 -18.32 -14.33 7.47
N SER A 329 -19.28 -14.17 6.53
CA SER A 329 -19.03 -14.45 5.11
C SER A 329 -18.01 -13.48 4.51
N MET A 330 -18.10 -12.20 4.87
CA MET A 330 -17.10 -11.20 4.46
C MET A 330 -15.70 -11.56 4.99
N CYS A 331 -15.59 -12.10 6.20
CA CYS A 331 -14.30 -12.54 6.78
C CYS A 331 -13.63 -13.68 6.03
N ILE A 332 -14.34 -14.44 5.18
CA ILE A 332 -13.73 -15.49 4.35
C ILE A 332 -12.74 -14.91 3.34
N LYS A 333 -12.89 -13.64 2.96
CA LYS A 333 -11.88 -12.91 2.20
C LYS A 333 -10.49 -13.05 2.82
N LEU A 334 -10.38 -13.07 4.14
CA LEU A 334 -9.11 -13.18 4.87
C LEU A 334 -8.35 -14.49 4.68
N LEU A 335 -8.93 -15.50 4.03
CA LEU A 335 -8.20 -16.71 3.64
C LEU A 335 -7.38 -16.51 2.36
N ILE A 336 -7.71 -15.48 1.59
CA ILE A 336 -7.15 -15.25 0.25
C ILE A 336 -6.73 -13.80 0.02
N SER A 337 -7.10 -12.83 0.85
CA SER A 337 -6.84 -11.41 0.62
C SER A 337 -6.95 -10.59 1.90
N ASP A 338 -6.40 -9.37 1.87
CA ASP A 338 -6.27 -8.45 3.02
C ASP A 338 -5.51 -9.03 4.22
N SER A 339 -5.36 -8.20 5.25
CA SER A 339 -4.90 -8.55 6.58
C SER A 339 -6.04 -8.36 7.57
N TYR A 340 -6.13 -9.23 8.58
CA TYR A 340 -7.16 -9.11 9.62
C TYR A 340 -7.06 -7.79 10.39
N LEU A 341 -5.88 -7.17 10.40
CA LEU A 341 -5.58 -5.93 11.10
C LEU A 341 -6.29 -4.73 10.47
N ILE A 342 -6.36 -4.71 9.14
CA ILE A 342 -6.89 -3.59 8.36
C ILE A 342 -8.32 -3.83 7.87
N TYR A 343 -8.85 -5.06 8.04
CA TYR A 343 -10.15 -5.43 7.50
C TYR A 343 -11.32 -5.11 8.43
N ASN A 344 -12.11 -4.07 8.09
CA ASN A 344 -13.23 -3.58 8.91
C ASN A 344 -14.24 -4.66 9.31
N HIS A 345 -14.61 -5.55 8.38
CA HIS A 345 -15.63 -6.57 8.64
C HIS A 345 -15.18 -7.59 9.70
N PHE A 346 -13.87 -7.86 9.81
CA PHE A 346 -13.33 -8.72 10.85
C PHE A 346 -13.52 -8.12 12.25
N TRP A 347 -13.22 -6.84 12.42
CA TRP A 347 -13.38 -6.16 13.70
C TRP A 347 -14.85 -5.99 14.09
N ILE A 348 -15.73 -5.72 13.12
CA ILE A 348 -17.19 -5.76 13.33
C ILE A 348 -17.63 -7.14 13.80
N PHE A 349 -17.16 -8.19 13.11
CA PHE A 349 -17.51 -9.57 13.44
C PHE A 349 -17.01 -9.97 14.83
N LEU A 350 -15.80 -9.57 15.20
CA LEU A 350 -15.25 -9.74 16.54
C LEU A 350 -16.13 -9.04 17.59
N GLY A 351 -16.65 -7.85 17.31
CA GLY A 351 -17.58 -7.13 18.19
C GLY A 351 -18.89 -7.87 18.43
N LEU A 352 -19.44 -8.46 17.36
CA LEU A 352 -20.65 -9.29 17.44
C LEU A 352 -20.41 -10.53 18.32
N LEU A 353 -19.23 -11.15 18.22
CA LEU A 353 -18.85 -12.27 19.09
C LEU A 353 -18.74 -11.83 20.56
N PHE A 354 -18.15 -10.67 20.84
CA PHE A 354 -18.04 -10.14 22.20
C PHE A 354 -19.41 -9.91 22.85
N ILE A 355 -20.36 -9.32 22.11
CA ILE A 355 -21.73 -9.10 22.59
C ILE A 355 -22.45 -10.44 22.77
N GLY A 356 -22.35 -11.35 21.81
CA GLY A 356 -23.08 -12.61 21.83
C GLY A 356 -22.61 -13.64 22.85
N THR A 357 -21.32 -13.67 23.15
CA THR A 357 -20.75 -14.65 24.09
C THR A 357 -20.91 -14.25 25.55
N ASN A 358 -21.32 -13.00 25.85
CA ASN A 358 -21.32 -12.44 27.20
C ASN A 358 -19.96 -12.60 27.92
N LEU A 359 -18.86 -12.73 27.17
CA LEU A 359 -17.53 -12.96 27.73
C LEU A 359 -17.16 -11.83 28.70
N TYR A 360 -17.50 -10.59 28.33
CA TYR A 360 -17.23 -9.41 29.13
C TYR A 360 -17.99 -9.38 30.47
N SER A 361 -19.24 -9.87 30.52
CA SER A 361 -20.05 -9.84 31.75
C SER A 361 -19.67 -10.96 32.72
N ARG A 362 -19.05 -12.04 32.25
CA ARG A 362 -18.58 -13.16 33.08
C ARG A 362 -17.33 -12.84 33.88
N ILE A 363 -16.54 -11.85 33.47
CA ILE A 363 -15.29 -11.50 34.15
C ILE A 363 -15.61 -10.53 35.30
N ASN A 364 -15.19 -10.88 36.52
CA ASN A 364 -15.36 -10.06 37.72
C ASN A 364 -14.81 -8.64 37.48
N LYS A 365 -15.53 -7.60 37.94
CA LYS A 365 -15.11 -6.19 37.82
C LYS A 365 -13.70 -5.95 38.36
N LYS A 366 -13.31 -6.60 39.46
CA LYS A 366 -11.95 -6.49 40.02
C LYS A 366 -10.89 -7.04 39.06
N VAL A 367 -11.14 -8.22 38.48
CA VAL A 367 -10.24 -8.85 37.51
C VAL A 367 -10.16 -8.01 36.23
N ARG A 368 -11.27 -7.46 35.76
CA ARG A 368 -11.29 -6.55 34.60
C ARG A 368 -10.46 -5.29 34.84
N LEU A 369 -10.66 -4.63 35.99
CA LEU A 369 -9.89 -3.46 36.35
C LEU A 369 -8.40 -3.80 36.48
N GLY A 370 -8.08 -4.92 37.14
CA GLY A 370 -6.71 -5.44 37.22
C GLY A 370 -6.09 -5.65 35.84
N LEU A 371 -6.78 -6.33 34.92
CA LEU A 371 -6.32 -6.55 33.54
C LEU A 371 -6.08 -5.23 32.80
N VAL A 372 -7.02 -4.27 32.90
CA VAL A 372 -6.89 -2.96 32.25
C VAL A 372 -5.69 -2.19 32.80
N LEU A 373 -5.52 -2.16 34.12
CA LEU A 373 -4.38 -1.52 34.78
C LEU A 373 -3.06 -2.21 34.40
N SER A 374 -3.02 -3.54 34.42
CA SER A 374 -1.85 -4.32 34.00
C SER A 374 -1.49 -4.02 32.55
N LEU A 375 -2.45 -4.04 31.62
CA LEU A 375 -2.19 -3.74 30.21
C LEU A 375 -1.75 -2.29 30.00
N LEU A 376 -2.31 -1.34 30.77
CA LEU A 376 -1.88 0.06 30.73
C LEU A 376 -0.43 0.20 31.23
N ILE A 377 -0.11 -0.39 32.38
CA ILE A 377 1.25 -0.38 32.94
C ILE A 377 2.23 -1.02 31.96
N ILE A 378 1.90 -2.22 31.44
CA ILE A 378 2.72 -2.91 30.45
C ILE A 378 2.94 -2.02 29.24
N SER A 379 1.89 -1.38 28.70
CA SER A 379 2.01 -0.50 27.53
C SER A 379 2.90 0.71 27.80
N ILE A 380 2.78 1.33 28.98
CA ILE A 380 3.61 2.49 29.36
C ILE A 380 5.06 2.06 29.53
N VAL A 381 5.31 0.97 30.25
CA VAL A 381 6.66 0.47 30.53
C VAL A 381 7.33 0.00 29.23
N SER A 382 6.64 -0.77 28.39
CA SER A 382 7.20 -1.24 27.13
C SER A 382 7.41 -0.11 26.12
N ALA A 383 6.51 0.87 26.05
CA ALA A 383 6.73 2.07 25.24
C ALA A 383 7.93 2.88 25.73
N GLY A 384 8.05 3.10 27.04
CA GLY A 384 9.18 3.82 27.62
C GLY A 384 10.51 3.10 27.40
N ALA A 385 10.53 1.78 27.60
CA ALA A 385 11.71 0.96 27.31
C ALA A 385 12.07 0.97 25.83
N PHE A 386 11.07 0.91 24.93
CA PHE A 386 11.29 0.98 23.49
C PHE A 386 11.88 2.33 23.10
N VAL A 387 11.26 3.44 23.53
CA VAL A 387 11.76 4.79 23.25
C VAL A 387 13.18 4.97 23.74
N TYR A 388 13.49 4.51 24.97
CA TYR A 388 14.83 4.58 25.53
C TYR A 388 15.87 3.78 24.72
N GLN A 389 15.54 2.54 24.33
CA GLN A 389 16.44 1.71 23.54
C GLN A 389 16.61 2.24 22.10
N ASP A 390 15.51 2.61 21.46
CA ASP A 390 15.49 3.11 20.08
C ASP A 390 16.16 4.49 19.98
N SER A 391 16.05 5.35 21.00
CA SER A 391 16.80 6.61 21.06
C SER A 391 18.31 6.38 21.15
N GLY A 392 18.73 5.31 21.85
CA GLY A 392 20.15 4.94 21.92
C GLY A 392 20.70 4.33 20.63
N ARG A 393 19.85 3.95 19.69
CA ARG A 393 20.22 3.45 18.35
C ARG A 393 20.14 4.53 17.26
N GLN A 394 19.70 5.73 17.62
CA GLN A 394 19.55 6.80 16.64
C GLN A 394 20.94 7.31 16.28
N GLU A 395 21.30 7.14 15.01
CA GLU A 395 22.57 7.66 14.46
C GLU A 395 22.34 8.88 13.56
N PHE A 396 21.10 9.08 13.08
CA PHE A 396 20.75 10.20 12.21
C PHE A 396 20.30 11.43 13.00
N LYS A 397 20.96 12.56 12.75
CA LYS A 397 20.64 13.91 13.21
C LYS A 397 19.75 14.62 12.20
N THR A 398 18.74 15.35 12.69
CA THR A 398 17.93 16.23 11.83
C THR A 398 18.85 17.27 11.20
N ILE A 399 18.89 17.30 9.88
CA ILE A 399 19.69 18.26 9.12
C ILE A 399 18.89 19.56 9.04
N GLU A 400 19.50 20.68 9.42
CA GLU A 400 18.96 22.03 9.26
C GLU A 400 19.89 22.85 8.37
N PHE A 401 19.33 23.77 7.58
CA PHE A 401 20.09 24.56 6.62
C PHE A 401 20.11 26.04 7.05
N SER A 402 21.31 26.63 7.07
CA SER A 402 21.52 28.04 7.39
C SER A 402 21.41 28.98 6.17
N ALA A 403 21.44 28.41 4.98
CA ALA A 403 21.40 29.08 3.68
C ALA A 403 20.70 28.17 2.66
N PRO A 404 20.13 28.71 1.57
CA PRO A 404 19.46 27.88 0.58
C PRO A 404 20.45 26.95 -0.13
N LYS A 405 20.12 25.66 -0.14
CA LYS A 405 20.95 24.61 -0.74
C LYS A 405 20.30 24.04 -1.99
N LEU A 406 21.11 23.65 -2.96
CA LEU A 406 20.67 22.98 -4.18
C LEU A 406 21.37 21.62 -4.27
N LEU A 407 20.58 20.55 -4.18
CA LEU A 407 20.98 19.21 -4.55
C LEU A 407 20.49 18.97 -5.98
N PHE A 408 21.40 19.12 -6.94
CA PHE A 408 21.12 18.88 -8.35
C PHE A 408 21.61 17.49 -8.75
N THR A 409 20.71 16.69 -9.30
CA THR A 409 21.00 15.30 -9.65
C THR A 409 20.67 15.01 -11.11
N THR A 410 21.41 14.10 -11.73
CA THR A 410 21.06 13.55 -13.04
C THR A 410 20.79 12.07 -12.90
N GLU A 411 19.66 11.62 -13.45
CA GLU A 411 19.35 10.21 -13.56
C GLU A 411 19.71 9.70 -14.94
N ARG A 412 20.16 8.44 -15.03
CA ARG A 412 20.71 7.82 -16.25
C ARG A 412 21.98 8.57 -16.69
N SER A 413 23.11 8.12 -16.18
CA SER A 413 24.44 8.63 -16.53
C SER A 413 24.76 8.37 -18.01
N VAL A 414 24.30 9.25 -18.88
CA VAL A 414 24.49 9.21 -20.35
C VAL A 414 25.47 10.30 -20.82
N ASP A 415 25.97 10.23 -22.05
CA ASP A 415 26.97 11.19 -22.59
C ASP A 415 26.61 12.67 -22.38
N SER A 416 25.33 13.01 -22.51
CA SER A 416 24.85 14.38 -22.34
C SER A 416 25.01 14.91 -20.89
N THR A 417 25.24 14.01 -19.92
CA THR A 417 25.54 14.34 -18.51
C THR A 417 26.86 15.11 -18.37
N GLU A 418 27.87 14.85 -19.21
CA GLU A 418 29.13 15.61 -19.16
C GLU A 418 28.88 17.08 -19.56
N LEU A 419 27.98 17.32 -20.53
CA LEU A 419 27.57 18.68 -20.90
C LEU A 419 26.77 19.37 -19.79
N VAL A 420 25.86 18.64 -19.13
CA VAL A 420 25.13 19.14 -17.96
C VAL A 420 26.11 19.57 -16.86
N GLN A 421 27.09 18.73 -16.57
CA GLN A 421 28.14 19.01 -15.59
C GLN A 421 28.91 20.28 -15.94
N LYS A 422 29.33 20.46 -17.20
CA LYS A 422 30.02 21.68 -17.66
C LYS A 422 29.17 22.93 -17.44
N ILE A 423 27.91 22.92 -17.88
CA ILE A 423 26.99 24.07 -17.76
C ILE A 423 26.76 24.43 -16.28
N MET A 424 26.56 23.45 -15.41
CA MET A 424 26.36 23.67 -13.98
C MET A 424 27.63 24.22 -13.31
N ASN A 425 28.79 23.65 -13.62
CA ASN A 425 30.09 24.11 -13.09
C ASN A 425 30.42 25.54 -13.53
N GLU A 426 30.11 25.93 -14.78
CA GLU A 426 30.28 27.31 -15.26
C GLU A 426 29.51 28.34 -14.44
N HIS A 427 28.43 27.93 -13.78
CA HIS A 427 27.61 28.76 -12.89
C HIS A 427 27.94 28.53 -11.40
N GLY A 428 29.00 27.79 -11.10
CA GLY A 428 29.50 27.55 -9.76
C GLY A 428 28.66 26.56 -8.95
N PHE A 429 28.01 25.59 -9.61
CA PHE A 429 27.34 24.47 -8.98
C PHE A 429 28.03 23.16 -9.30
N THR A 430 28.21 22.32 -8.28
CA THR A 430 28.45 20.88 -8.41
C THR A 430 27.12 20.12 -8.36
N GLY A 431 27.10 18.90 -8.87
CA GLY A 431 25.93 18.02 -8.87
C GLY A 431 26.30 16.56 -8.67
N VAL A 432 25.30 15.70 -8.72
CA VAL A 432 25.41 14.26 -8.50
C VAL A 432 24.85 13.49 -9.69
N SER A 433 25.52 12.44 -10.13
CA SER A 433 24.98 11.50 -11.11
C SER A 433 24.76 10.12 -10.51
N PHE A 434 23.56 9.57 -10.70
CA PHE A 434 23.29 8.18 -10.32
C PHE A 434 23.83 7.23 -11.39
N LEU A 435 24.85 6.45 -11.02
CA LEU A 435 25.52 5.49 -11.90
C LEU A 435 24.78 4.15 -11.89
N ASN A 436 24.65 3.53 -13.06
CA ASN A 436 24.23 2.13 -13.19
C ASN A 436 25.45 1.29 -13.51
N ALA A 437 26.13 0.80 -12.47
CA ALA A 437 27.39 0.07 -12.61
C ALA A 437 27.28 -1.14 -13.56
N GLY A 438 26.10 -1.76 -13.66
CA GLY A 438 25.89 -2.95 -14.49
C GLY A 438 25.72 -2.72 -15.98
N VAL A 439 25.83 -1.48 -16.44
CA VAL A 439 25.83 -1.14 -17.88
C VAL A 439 27.17 -0.53 -18.31
N MET A 440 28.14 -0.44 -17.41
CA MET A 440 29.48 0.08 -17.70
C MET A 440 30.39 -0.97 -18.34
N ASP A 441 30.09 -2.26 -18.14
CA ASP A 441 30.85 -3.35 -18.76
C ASP A 441 30.21 -3.72 -20.13
N PRO A 442 30.95 -3.56 -21.24
CA PRO A 442 30.40 -3.62 -22.60
C PRO A 442 30.07 -5.03 -23.12
N GLU A 443 30.27 -6.10 -22.34
CA GLU A 443 30.26 -7.49 -22.86
C GLU A 443 28.90 -8.21 -22.82
N GLU A 444 27.87 -7.66 -22.18
CA GLU A 444 26.52 -8.22 -22.27
C GLU A 444 25.58 -7.26 -23.01
N GLU A 445 25.51 -7.40 -24.35
CA GLU A 445 24.38 -6.93 -25.16
C GLU A 445 23.09 -7.62 -24.67
N THR A 446 22.52 -7.13 -23.57
CA THR A 446 21.15 -7.48 -23.22
C THR A 446 20.26 -6.59 -24.06
N ASP A 447 19.54 -7.19 -25.02
CA ASP A 447 18.43 -6.54 -25.70
C ASP A 447 17.59 -5.77 -24.65
N PRO A 448 17.32 -4.47 -24.85
CA PRO A 448 16.41 -3.75 -23.96
C PRO A 448 15.10 -4.54 -23.87
N PRO A 449 14.45 -4.59 -22.70
CA PRO A 449 13.22 -5.35 -22.54
C PRO A 449 12.22 -4.95 -23.63
N LYS A 450 11.74 -5.94 -24.40
CA LYS A 450 10.92 -5.83 -25.64
C LYS A 450 9.68 -4.91 -25.57
N ASN A 451 9.34 -4.37 -24.40
CA ASN A 451 8.20 -3.50 -24.17
C ASN A 451 8.59 -2.04 -23.85
N GLN A 452 9.86 -1.64 -24.02
CA GLN A 452 10.24 -0.22 -24.03
C GLN A 452 10.23 0.29 -25.46
N THR A 453 9.29 1.18 -25.75
CA THR A 453 9.08 1.80 -27.07
C THR A 453 10.14 2.83 -27.44
N ASP A 454 11.17 3.05 -26.63
CA ASP A 454 12.33 3.90 -26.94
C ASP A 454 13.32 3.19 -27.91
N ASN A 455 12.79 2.47 -28.91
CA ASN A 455 13.57 1.65 -29.86
C ASN A 455 14.46 2.47 -30.81
N GLU A 456 14.42 3.80 -30.79
CA GLU A 456 15.21 4.64 -31.71
C GLU A 456 16.39 5.37 -31.06
N ASN A 457 16.49 5.45 -29.73
CA ASN A 457 17.61 6.09 -29.05
C ASN A 457 18.44 5.06 -28.28
N LYS A 458 19.49 4.51 -28.93
CA LYS A 458 20.58 3.84 -28.22
C LYS A 458 21.18 4.85 -27.23
N LEU A 459 20.82 4.76 -25.96
CA LEU A 459 21.40 5.57 -24.90
C LEU A 459 22.87 5.15 -24.76
N THR A 460 23.80 6.03 -25.08
CA THR A 460 25.22 5.87 -24.73
C THR A 460 25.40 6.23 -23.26
N TYR A 461 25.91 5.28 -22.49
CA TYR A 461 26.23 5.48 -21.07
C TYR A 461 27.57 6.19 -20.92
N LEU A 462 27.75 6.93 -19.82
CA LEU A 462 29.04 7.53 -19.48
C LEU A 462 30.13 6.46 -19.42
N ASP A 463 31.15 6.62 -20.26
CA ASP A 463 32.36 5.81 -20.17
C ASP A 463 33.18 6.18 -18.92
N GLU A 464 34.13 5.30 -18.56
CA GLU A 464 34.97 5.48 -17.38
C GLU A 464 35.80 6.77 -17.46
N GLU A 465 36.26 7.15 -18.65
CA GLU A 465 37.04 8.38 -18.82
C GLU A 465 36.19 9.62 -18.53
N ALA A 466 34.93 9.66 -18.98
CA ALA A 466 33.99 10.73 -18.70
C ALA A 466 33.68 10.83 -17.21
N ILE A 467 33.49 9.70 -16.53
CA ILE A 467 33.30 9.65 -15.07
C ILE A 467 34.51 10.26 -14.36
N LEU A 468 35.73 9.87 -14.75
CA LEU A 468 36.96 10.39 -14.16
C LEU A 468 37.16 11.90 -14.45
N ARG A 469 36.82 12.37 -15.65
CA ARG A 469 36.84 13.81 -16.00
C ARG A 469 35.86 14.61 -15.15
N MET A 470 34.62 14.13 -15.02
CA MET A 470 33.58 14.77 -14.22
C MET A 470 33.94 14.77 -12.73
N LYS A 471 34.46 13.66 -12.20
CA LYS A 471 34.99 13.57 -10.84
C LYS A 471 36.10 14.59 -10.59
N ALA A 472 37.08 14.68 -11.51
CA ALA A 472 38.17 15.65 -11.42
C ALA A 472 37.66 17.11 -11.43
N ALA A 473 36.48 17.34 -12.03
CA ALA A 473 35.79 18.63 -12.02
C ALA A 473 34.87 18.84 -10.80
N GLY A 474 34.92 17.97 -9.79
CA GLY A 474 34.14 18.10 -8.55
C GLY A 474 32.71 17.57 -8.63
N TRP A 475 32.40 16.72 -9.60
CA TRP A 475 31.10 16.06 -9.71
C TRP A 475 31.05 14.77 -8.88
N TYR A 476 29.89 14.49 -8.28
CA TYR A 476 29.69 13.35 -7.39
C TYR A 476 28.89 12.23 -8.06
N PHE A 477 28.99 11.02 -7.49
CA PHE A 477 28.37 9.82 -8.04
C PHE A 477 27.73 8.99 -6.94
N GLU A 478 26.54 8.46 -7.21
CA GLU A 478 25.72 7.68 -6.27
C GLU A 478 25.10 6.46 -6.99
N ASP A 479 24.42 5.58 -6.24
CA ASP A 479 23.90 4.32 -6.78
C ASP A 479 22.54 4.50 -7.47
N GLY A 480 22.52 4.33 -8.80
CA GLY A 480 21.29 4.30 -9.61
C GLY A 480 20.66 2.91 -9.75
N GLY A 481 21.26 1.90 -9.14
CA GLY A 481 20.89 0.49 -9.24
C GLY A 481 21.44 -0.19 -10.49
N TYR A 482 21.83 -1.47 -10.34
CA TYR A 482 22.33 -2.32 -11.42
C TYR A 482 21.16 -2.83 -12.29
N ARG A 483 21.17 -2.56 -13.60
CA ARG A 483 20.14 -2.93 -14.62
C ARG A 483 18.74 -2.31 -14.40
N TYR A 484 18.13 -1.78 -15.47
CA TYR A 484 16.78 -1.20 -15.49
C TYR A 484 15.64 -2.24 -15.34
N LEU A 485 15.66 -3.05 -14.30
CA LEU A 485 14.52 -3.90 -13.96
C LEU A 485 13.94 -3.45 -12.63
N ASN A 486 12.62 -3.47 -12.54
CA ASN A 486 11.90 -2.99 -11.38
C ASN A 486 12.33 -3.76 -10.11
N PRO A 487 12.95 -3.09 -9.11
CA PRO A 487 13.45 -3.72 -7.90
C PRO A 487 12.34 -4.37 -7.06
N HIS A 488 11.07 -3.99 -7.25
CA HIS A 488 9.94 -4.67 -6.61
C HIS A 488 9.86 -6.17 -6.93
N ILE A 489 10.36 -6.59 -8.09
CA ILE A 489 10.27 -7.98 -8.56
C ILE A 489 11.50 -8.78 -8.14
N ARG A 490 12.59 -8.11 -7.73
CA ARG A 490 13.87 -8.76 -7.46
C ARG A 490 13.91 -9.40 -6.08
N MET A 491 14.58 -10.56 -6.05
CA MET A 491 14.91 -11.25 -4.80
C MET A 491 15.98 -10.43 -4.04
N PRO A 492 15.94 -10.39 -2.70
CA PRO A 492 16.93 -9.64 -1.90
C PRO A 492 18.38 -9.97 -2.26
N GLU A 493 18.65 -11.24 -2.55
CA GLU A 493 19.99 -11.75 -2.90
C GLU A 493 20.51 -11.11 -4.19
N VAL A 494 19.62 -10.85 -5.16
CA VAL A 494 19.96 -10.19 -6.42
C VAL A 494 20.23 -8.70 -6.21
N GLN A 495 19.51 -8.06 -5.29
CA GLN A 495 19.80 -6.66 -4.96
C GLN A 495 21.13 -6.52 -4.23
N GLU A 496 21.43 -7.45 -3.32
CA GLU A 496 22.71 -7.50 -2.63
C GLU A 496 23.86 -7.73 -3.61
N GLU A 497 23.73 -8.70 -4.53
CA GLU A 497 24.72 -8.92 -5.60
C GLU A 497 24.99 -7.64 -6.39
N PHE A 498 23.94 -6.91 -6.76
CA PHE A 498 24.04 -5.66 -7.49
C PHE A 498 24.69 -4.54 -6.70
N ARG A 499 24.36 -4.42 -5.41
CA ARG A 499 25.01 -3.49 -4.51
C ARG A 499 26.50 -3.79 -4.39
N GLN A 500 26.87 -5.06 -4.20
CA GLN A 500 28.28 -5.49 -4.16
C GLN A 500 29.01 -5.16 -5.46
N SER A 501 28.35 -5.35 -6.60
CA SER A 501 28.91 -4.95 -7.89
C SER A 501 29.09 -3.44 -8.01
N THR A 502 28.13 -2.63 -7.55
CA THR A 502 28.27 -1.16 -7.51
C THR A 502 29.45 -0.76 -6.63
N ILE A 503 29.58 -1.35 -5.43
CA ILE A 503 30.70 -1.09 -4.51
C ILE A 503 32.04 -1.42 -5.18
N ALA A 504 32.14 -2.58 -5.84
CA ALA A 504 33.35 -2.97 -6.55
C ALA A 504 33.70 -1.98 -7.66
N LYS A 505 32.71 -1.54 -8.45
CA LYS A 505 32.93 -0.58 -9.54
C LYS A 505 33.31 0.81 -9.03
N PHE A 506 32.70 1.25 -7.93
CA PHE A 506 33.04 2.51 -7.29
C PHE A 506 34.48 2.46 -6.75
N ALA A 507 34.88 1.35 -6.13
CA ALA A 507 36.25 1.15 -5.70
C ALA A 507 37.26 1.16 -6.86
N GLU A 508 36.94 0.51 -7.98
CA GLU A 508 37.76 0.51 -9.21
C GLU A 508 38.00 1.95 -9.72
N LEU A 509 36.94 2.76 -9.79
CA LEU A 509 36.99 4.17 -10.21
C LEU A 509 37.48 5.13 -9.11
N SER A 510 37.90 4.57 -7.95
CA SER A 510 38.30 5.30 -6.75
C SER A 510 37.24 6.32 -6.28
N LEU A 511 35.97 6.05 -6.51
CA LEU A 511 34.83 6.86 -6.05
C LEU A 511 34.55 6.56 -4.56
N PRO A 512 34.06 7.54 -3.78
CA PRO A 512 33.53 7.29 -2.44
C PRO A 512 32.41 6.26 -2.48
N GLN A 513 32.22 5.48 -1.42
CA GLN A 513 31.08 4.57 -1.34
C GLN A 513 29.77 5.36 -1.45
N ALA A 514 28.84 4.89 -2.28
CA ALA A 514 27.53 5.52 -2.43
C ALA A 514 26.78 5.51 -1.08
N VAL A 515 26.19 6.65 -0.74
CA VAL A 515 25.34 6.85 0.44
C VAL A 515 23.89 7.13 0.06
N ALA A 516 23.60 7.30 -1.23
CA ALA A 516 22.28 7.51 -1.75
C ALA A 516 21.92 6.50 -2.85
N TYR A 517 20.63 6.20 -2.92
CA TYR A 517 20.05 5.30 -3.91
C TYR A 517 18.91 5.98 -4.67
N SER A 518 18.90 5.85 -5.99
CA SER A 518 17.76 6.25 -6.83
C SER A 518 17.17 5.00 -7.50
N PRO A 519 16.00 4.49 -7.03
CA PRO A 519 15.38 3.32 -7.61
C PRO A 519 14.98 3.56 -9.08
N PRO A 520 15.19 2.58 -9.97
CA PRO A 520 14.81 2.72 -11.37
C PRO A 520 13.30 2.86 -11.50
N PHE A 521 12.86 3.56 -12.55
CA PHE A 521 11.46 3.91 -12.82
C PHE A 521 10.79 4.78 -11.77
N ASN A 522 11.56 5.43 -10.88
CA ASN A 522 11.06 6.33 -9.84
C ASN A 522 10.10 5.68 -8.84
N LYS A 523 10.01 4.35 -8.86
CA LYS A 523 9.13 3.64 -7.95
C LYS A 523 9.83 3.55 -6.62
N ASN A 524 9.54 4.50 -5.73
CA ASN A 524 9.95 4.42 -4.34
C ASN A 524 8.73 4.02 -3.50
N ASN A 525 8.71 2.78 -3.02
CA ASN A 525 7.62 2.27 -2.20
C ASN A 525 8.15 1.65 -0.91
N SER A 526 7.22 1.20 -0.06
CA SER A 526 7.55 0.62 1.23
C SER A 526 8.58 -0.52 1.20
N VAL A 527 8.60 -1.36 0.14
CA VAL A 527 9.56 -2.47 0.01
C VAL A 527 10.98 -1.96 -0.20
N ILE A 528 11.16 -1.05 -1.14
CA ILE A 528 12.50 -0.52 -1.47
C ILE A 528 13.05 0.24 -0.28
N LYS A 529 12.22 1.09 0.34
CA LYS A 529 12.58 1.81 1.56
C LYS A 529 13.09 0.87 2.64
N TYR A 530 12.34 -0.19 2.93
CA TYR A 530 12.72 -1.16 3.95
C TYR A 530 14.06 -1.84 3.63
N ARG A 531 14.25 -2.32 2.40
CA ARG A 531 15.48 -3.04 2.04
C ARG A 531 16.71 -2.15 1.98
N SER A 532 16.54 -0.87 1.69
CA SER A 532 17.65 0.05 1.45
C SER A 532 18.01 0.87 2.69
N MET A 533 17.24 0.74 3.79
CA MET A 533 17.39 1.58 4.99
C MET A 533 18.67 1.33 5.79
N ASP A 534 19.25 0.15 5.64
CA ASP A 534 20.51 -0.23 6.30
C ASP A 534 21.72 0.04 5.41
N ASP A 535 21.50 0.21 4.10
CA ASP A 535 22.57 0.34 3.10
C ASP A 535 22.80 1.79 2.64
N TYR A 536 21.75 2.62 2.66
CA TYR A 536 21.80 3.99 2.15
C TYR A 536 21.21 4.97 3.16
N GLY A 537 21.86 6.12 3.29
CA GLY A 537 21.36 7.23 4.10
C GLY A 537 20.21 7.97 3.44
N PHE A 538 20.11 7.91 2.10
CA PHE A 538 19.11 8.63 1.32
C PHE A 538 18.52 7.77 0.19
N ILE A 539 17.21 7.90 -0.03
CA ILE A 539 16.53 7.32 -1.19
C ILE A 539 15.80 8.43 -1.93
N GLN A 540 16.23 8.68 -3.18
CA GLN A 540 15.62 9.68 -4.03
C GLN A 540 14.39 9.12 -4.75
N SER A 541 13.35 9.92 -4.91
CA SER A 541 12.21 9.62 -5.78
C SER A 541 11.80 10.85 -6.55
N ARG A 542 11.34 10.70 -7.80
CA ARG A 542 10.86 11.84 -8.58
C ARG A 542 9.47 12.27 -8.11
N SER A 543 9.20 13.55 -8.19
CA SER A 543 7.88 14.11 -7.97
C SER A 543 7.67 15.35 -8.84
N SER A 544 6.41 15.71 -9.05
CA SER A 544 6.06 16.94 -9.76
C SER A 544 6.32 18.17 -8.88
N VAL A 545 6.58 19.32 -9.51
CA VAL A 545 6.79 20.58 -8.80
C VAL A 545 5.62 20.89 -7.87
N ARG A 546 4.38 20.68 -8.36
CA ARG A 546 3.14 20.97 -7.62
C ARG A 546 2.96 20.13 -6.37
N GLN A 547 3.50 18.91 -6.35
CA GLN A 547 3.37 17.98 -5.24
C GLN A 547 4.54 18.07 -4.23
N THR A 548 5.60 18.84 -4.55
CA THR A 548 6.85 18.85 -3.79
C THR A 548 7.06 20.18 -3.09
N LYS A 549 7.56 20.13 -1.85
CA LYS A 549 7.97 21.31 -1.08
C LYS A 549 9.48 21.23 -0.81
N PRO A 550 10.21 22.36 -0.77
CA PRO A 550 11.59 22.38 -0.32
C PRO A 550 11.74 21.87 1.12
N TYR A 551 12.91 21.32 1.45
CA TYR A 551 13.19 20.74 2.75
C TYR A 551 13.89 21.76 3.66
N LYS A 552 13.13 22.42 4.53
CA LYS A 552 13.71 23.28 5.58
C LYS A 552 14.59 22.48 6.54
N THR A 553 14.17 21.26 6.81
CA THR A 553 14.87 20.28 7.63
C THR A 553 14.72 18.90 7.00
N ILE A 554 15.71 18.03 7.17
CA ILE A 554 15.64 16.63 6.76
C ILE A 554 15.74 15.76 8.01
N SER A 555 14.65 15.06 8.30
CA SER A 555 14.63 13.96 9.25
C SER A 555 14.96 12.63 8.57
N TYR A 556 15.36 11.62 9.34
CA TYR A 556 15.66 10.28 8.83
C TYR A 556 14.56 9.73 7.91
N PRO A 557 13.26 9.77 8.28
CA PRO A 557 12.27 9.21 7.39
C PRO A 557 11.94 10.10 6.18
N GLN A 558 12.39 11.37 6.15
CA GLN A 558 12.41 12.17 4.92
C GLN A 558 13.61 11.82 4.04
N ALA A 559 14.76 11.49 4.62
CA ALA A 559 15.92 11.01 3.88
C ALA A 559 15.61 9.71 3.12
N MET A 560 14.82 8.81 3.72
CA MET A 560 14.32 7.58 3.10
C MET A 560 13.23 7.78 2.03
N GLU A 561 12.75 9.02 1.81
CA GLU A 561 11.77 9.36 0.77
C GLU A 561 12.02 10.79 0.27
N LEU A 562 13.25 11.05 -0.17
CA LEU A 562 13.65 12.37 -0.63
C LEU A 562 13.04 12.63 -2.02
N ARG A 563 12.10 13.57 -2.11
CA ARG A 563 11.38 13.89 -3.34
C ARG A 563 12.14 14.94 -4.12
N ALA A 564 12.63 14.55 -5.28
CA ALA A 564 13.31 15.41 -6.23
C ALA A 564 12.32 15.93 -7.27
N VAL A 565 12.32 17.24 -7.47
CA VAL A 565 11.51 17.90 -8.50
C VAL A 565 12.11 17.59 -9.86
N ASN A 566 11.33 16.95 -10.72
CA ASN A 566 11.76 16.62 -12.07
C ASN A 566 11.87 17.90 -12.92
N PHE A 567 13.08 18.18 -13.41
CA PHE A 567 13.35 19.24 -14.36
C PHE A 567 12.96 18.76 -15.77
N ARG A 568 11.86 19.30 -16.31
CA ARG A 568 11.39 19.06 -17.68
C ARG A 568 11.52 20.33 -18.52
N PHE A 569 11.44 20.17 -19.84
CA PHE A 569 11.55 21.24 -20.84
C PHE A 569 10.64 22.45 -20.52
N TYR A 570 11.09 23.64 -20.93
CA TYR A 570 10.43 24.92 -20.68
C TYR A 570 9.18 25.11 -21.56
N ASP A 571 8.00 24.73 -21.07
CA ASP A 571 6.82 25.56 -21.32
C ASP A 571 6.73 26.65 -20.23
N GLU A 572 6.02 27.75 -20.53
CA GLU A 572 5.98 28.92 -19.62
C GLU A 572 5.38 28.59 -18.25
N GLU A 573 4.42 27.66 -18.20
CA GLU A 573 3.70 27.28 -16.98
C GLU A 573 4.60 26.49 -16.02
N ASN A 574 5.31 25.47 -16.51
CA ASN A 574 6.24 24.69 -15.69
C ASN A 574 7.40 25.53 -15.19
N ARG A 575 7.85 26.53 -15.96
CA ARG A 575 8.88 27.47 -15.54
C ARG A 575 8.45 28.30 -14.33
N GLU A 576 7.23 28.85 -14.35
CA GLU A 576 6.74 29.67 -13.25
C GLU A 576 6.61 28.85 -11.96
N ASP A 577 6.07 27.64 -12.05
CA ASP A 577 5.95 26.72 -10.91
C ASP A 577 7.33 26.39 -10.34
N PHE A 578 8.33 26.15 -11.20
CA PHE A 578 9.69 25.83 -10.78
C PHE A 578 10.40 27.03 -10.12
N ILE A 579 10.22 28.25 -10.66
CA ILE A 579 10.73 29.49 -10.04
C ILE A 579 10.10 29.69 -8.67
N LYS A 580 8.78 29.51 -8.52
CA LYS A 580 8.09 29.59 -7.22
C LYS A 580 8.65 28.57 -6.22
N TYR A 581 8.97 27.36 -6.67
CA TYR A 581 9.62 26.34 -5.85
C TYR A 581 10.99 26.80 -5.34
N LEU A 582 11.84 27.37 -6.21
CA LEU A 582 13.14 27.91 -5.83
C LEU A 582 13.03 29.16 -4.93
N GLU A 583 12.11 30.07 -5.21
CA GLU A 583 11.87 31.25 -4.36
C GLU A 583 11.46 30.84 -2.96
N LYS A 584 10.59 29.83 -2.84
CA LYS A 584 10.22 29.27 -1.55
C LYS A 584 11.43 28.67 -0.84
N ALA A 585 12.24 27.87 -1.53
CA ALA A 585 13.44 27.29 -0.96
C ALA A 585 14.43 28.37 -0.48
N LYS A 586 14.59 29.45 -1.25
CA LYS A 586 15.38 30.63 -0.88
C LYS A 586 14.85 31.29 0.38
N ASN A 587 13.56 31.62 0.41
CA ASN A 587 12.94 32.36 1.52
C ASN A 587 12.99 31.58 2.83
N ASP A 588 12.91 30.25 2.76
CA ASP A 588 12.91 29.37 3.92
C ASP A 588 14.32 28.89 4.33
N ASN A 589 15.38 29.30 3.62
CA ASN A 589 16.73 28.74 3.71
C ASN A 589 16.70 27.20 3.66
N ALA A 590 15.99 26.65 2.69
CA ALA A 590 15.72 25.21 2.58
C ALA A 590 16.55 24.56 1.47
N LEU A 591 16.60 23.22 1.50
CA LEU A 591 17.12 22.42 0.40
C LEU A 591 16.09 22.31 -0.73
N ALA A 592 16.50 22.74 -1.93
CA ALA A 592 15.86 22.38 -3.18
C ALA A 592 16.51 21.12 -3.73
N VAL A 593 15.71 20.09 -4.01
CA VAL A 593 16.18 18.83 -4.63
C VAL A 593 15.64 18.78 -6.05
N VAL A 594 16.54 18.80 -7.02
CA VAL A 594 16.22 18.87 -8.45
C VAL A 594 16.83 17.69 -9.16
N VAL A 595 16.07 17.07 -10.05
CA VAL A 595 16.54 15.95 -10.85
C VAL A 595 16.31 16.18 -12.33
N LEU A 596 17.35 16.01 -13.13
CA LEU A 596 17.29 15.99 -14.58
C LEU A 596 17.20 14.53 -15.04
N SER A 597 16.09 14.17 -15.67
CA SER A 597 15.77 12.76 -15.90
C SER A 597 15.42 12.35 -17.34
N SER A 598 15.17 13.32 -18.21
CA SER A 598 14.87 13.11 -19.63
C SER A 598 16.10 13.40 -20.48
N ALA A 599 16.18 12.81 -21.68
CA ALA A 599 17.05 13.31 -22.74
C ALA A 599 16.54 14.63 -23.34
N ASN A 600 15.26 14.94 -23.12
CA ASN A 600 14.61 16.16 -23.57
C ASN A 600 14.90 17.28 -22.56
N TRP A 601 16.06 17.90 -22.69
CA TRP A 601 16.40 19.20 -22.12
C TRP A 601 17.21 19.97 -23.16
N ASP A 602 17.18 21.31 -23.11
CA ASP A 602 18.04 22.14 -23.92
C ASP A 602 19.02 22.95 -23.08
N ILE A 603 20.14 23.29 -23.70
CA ILE A 603 21.24 24.03 -23.09
C ILE A 603 20.75 25.38 -22.55
N GLY A 604 19.85 26.07 -23.26
CA GLY A 604 19.35 27.39 -22.87
C GLY A 604 18.55 27.34 -21.58
N SER A 605 17.64 26.37 -21.49
CA SER A 605 16.83 26.07 -20.30
C SER A 605 17.67 25.73 -19.08
N LEU A 606 18.66 24.84 -19.24
CA LEU A 606 19.55 24.46 -18.14
C LEU A 606 20.44 25.63 -17.69
N THR A 607 20.99 26.38 -18.65
CA THR A 607 21.79 27.58 -18.39
C THR A 607 20.97 28.64 -17.65
N HIS A 608 19.73 28.87 -18.07
CA HIS A 608 18.83 29.82 -17.41
C HIS A 608 18.51 29.38 -15.99
N PHE A 609 18.27 28.09 -15.77
CA PHE A 609 18.05 27.53 -14.44
C PHE A 609 19.26 27.74 -13.54
N ALA A 610 20.45 27.32 -13.99
CA ALA A 610 21.69 27.48 -13.24
C ALA A 610 21.95 28.95 -12.89
N LYS A 611 21.82 29.85 -13.86
CA LYS A 611 21.95 31.31 -13.62
C LYS A 611 20.93 31.82 -12.61
N THR A 612 19.68 31.37 -12.70
CA THR A 612 18.60 31.79 -11.78
C THR A 612 18.87 31.32 -10.36
N ALA A 613 19.21 30.04 -10.18
CA ALA A 613 19.59 29.49 -8.88
C ALA A 613 20.81 30.24 -8.29
N LYS A 614 21.82 30.56 -9.12
CA LYS A 614 22.99 31.31 -8.65
C LYS A 614 22.63 32.71 -8.18
N ASN A 615 21.81 33.43 -8.95
CA ASN A 615 21.33 34.77 -8.60
C ASN A 615 20.44 34.76 -7.34
N MET A 616 19.75 33.65 -7.08
CA MET A 616 18.98 33.45 -5.87
C MET A 616 19.84 33.16 -4.63
N GLY A 617 21.14 32.90 -4.80
CA GLY A 617 22.08 32.66 -3.71
C GLY A 617 22.17 31.20 -3.27
N PHE A 618 21.73 30.25 -4.10
CA PHE A 618 21.86 28.83 -3.79
C PHE A 618 23.32 28.37 -3.77
N GLU A 619 23.63 27.49 -2.83
CA GLU A 619 24.90 26.77 -2.75
C GLU A 619 24.68 25.29 -3.07
N SER A 620 25.58 24.67 -3.82
CA SER A 620 25.52 23.22 -4.05
C SER A 620 25.65 22.43 -2.75
N ILE A 621 25.00 21.27 -2.73
CA ILE A 621 25.26 20.22 -1.75
C ILE A 621 25.13 18.85 -2.42
N SER A 622 25.95 17.90 -2.00
CA SER A 622 25.96 16.50 -2.42
C SER A 622 25.28 15.60 -1.38
N TYR A 623 25.00 14.35 -1.76
CA TYR A 623 24.52 13.35 -0.83
C TYR A 623 25.56 12.97 0.23
N GLN A 624 26.84 12.93 -0.14
CA GLN A 624 27.94 12.73 0.80
C GLN A 624 27.97 13.82 1.88
N GLU A 625 27.89 15.10 1.50
CA GLU A 625 27.82 16.20 2.48
C GLU A 625 26.56 16.14 3.34
N LEU A 626 25.40 15.75 2.76
CA LEU A 626 24.19 15.52 3.55
C LEU A 626 24.35 14.34 4.52
N TYR A 627 25.04 13.28 4.11
CA TYR A 627 25.34 12.13 4.95
C TYR A 627 26.24 12.53 6.11
N GLU A 628 27.29 13.30 5.87
CA GLU A 628 28.19 13.84 6.91
C GLU A 628 27.42 14.74 7.90
N LEU A 629 26.53 15.60 7.40
CA LEU A 629 25.65 16.41 8.26
C LEU A 629 24.68 15.58 9.10
N GLY A 630 24.24 14.43 8.59
CA GLY A 630 23.24 13.56 9.21
C GLY A 630 23.82 12.51 10.16
N TYR A 631 24.94 11.86 9.81
CA TYR A 631 25.43 10.64 10.48
C TYR A 631 26.76 10.82 11.22
N GLU A 632 27.57 11.85 10.94
CA GLU A 632 28.94 11.95 11.51
C GLU A 632 29.04 12.71 12.85
N SER A 633 27.93 13.01 13.52
CA SER A 633 28.00 13.72 14.81
C SER A 633 28.26 12.75 15.97
N GLY A 634 29.46 12.74 16.53
CA GLY A 634 29.78 12.11 17.83
C GLY A 634 29.07 12.75 19.05
N GLU A 635 28.04 13.56 18.80
CA GLU A 635 27.19 14.18 19.81
C GLU A 635 26.10 13.21 20.24
N THR A 636 25.85 13.12 21.55
CA THR A 636 24.64 12.44 22.04
C THR A 636 23.42 13.17 21.53
N LEU A 637 22.64 12.54 20.64
CA LEU A 637 21.41 13.12 20.12
C LEU A 637 20.39 13.29 21.26
N ASP A 638 19.78 14.47 21.34
CA ASP A 638 18.77 14.73 22.35
C ASP A 638 17.44 14.02 22.04
N THR A 639 16.56 13.96 23.04
CA THR A 639 15.25 13.31 22.88
C THR A 639 14.39 14.01 21.84
N ARG A 640 14.58 15.32 21.64
CA ARG A 640 13.85 16.09 20.62
C ARG A 640 14.23 15.61 19.22
N ASN A 641 15.51 15.49 18.92
CA ASN A 641 16.04 14.97 17.66
C ASN A 641 15.52 13.56 17.42
N TYR A 642 15.53 12.69 18.43
CA TYR A 642 14.94 11.36 18.32
C TYR A 642 13.48 11.42 17.87
N PHE A 643 12.63 12.20 18.56
CA PHE A 643 11.22 12.31 18.21
C PHE A 643 11.04 12.86 16.79
N GLU A 644 11.77 13.91 16.40
CA GLU A 644 11.71 14.51 15.07
C GLU A 644 12.12 13.53 13.96
N ASN A 645 13.03 12.59 14.25
CA ASN A 645 13.51 11.54 13.36
C ASN A 645 12.72 10.23 13.42
N THR A 646 11.68 10.15 14.26
CA THR A 646 10.82 8.97 14.27
C THR A 646 9.74 9.04 13.20
N TYR A 647 9.41 7.89 12.62
CA TYR A 647 8.20 7.72 11.82
C TYR A 647 6.92 8.13 12.59
N ILE A 648 6.92 8.03 13.93
CA ILE A 648 5.80 8.46 14.78
C ILE A 648 5.54 9.96 14.59
N ALA A 649 6.57 10.81 14.62
CA ALA A 649 6.38 12.24 14.42
C ALA A 649 5.84 12.57 13.02
N GLN A 650 6.24 11.85 11.98
CA GLN A 650 5.66 12.02 10.65
C GLN A 650 4.17 11.67 10.61
N VAL A 651 3.79 10.56 11.25
CA VAL A 651 2.37 10.18 11.37
C VAL A 651 1.58 11.24 12.12
N VAL A 652 2.11 11.77 13.22
CA VAL A 652 1.47 12.86 13.97
C VAL A 652 1.31 14.11 13.12
N ARG A 653 2.35 14.52 12.36
CA ARG A 653 2.26 15.65 11.43
C ARG A 653 1.19 15.42 10.35
N LYS A 654 1.11 14.22 9.76
CA LYS A 654 0.07 13.86 8.77
C LYS A 654 -1.35 13.90 9.34
N ILE A 655 -1.53 13.55 10.63
CA ILE A 655 -2.84 13.56 11.30
C ILE A 655 -3.26 14.97 11.70
N ILE A 656 -2.32 15.78 12.22
CA ILE A 656 -2.60 17.13 12.73
C ILE A 656 -2.78 18.12 11.57
N GLY A 657 -2.14 17.89 10.42
CA GLY A 657 -2.32 18.67 9.19
C GLY A 657 -1.71 20.06 9.28
#